data_AF-A0AA42DN02-F1
#
_entry.id   AF-A0AA42DN02-F1
#
_cell.length_a   1.000
_cell.length_b   1.000
_cell.length_c   1.000
_cell.angle_alpha   90.00
_cell.angle_beta   90.00
_cell.angle_gamma   90.00
#
_symmetry.space_group_name_H-M   'P 1'
#
loop_
_entity.id
_entity.type
_entity.pdbx_description
1 polymer ?
#
loop_
_entity_poly.entity_id
_entity_poly.type
_entity_poly.pdbx_seq_one_letter_code
_entity_poly.pdbx_strand_id
1 'polypeptide(L)'
;MKKIVVISVTILVVIGAFWWGLSYITGMEQAHMDQFQQYIVNNPEQAVQMAFEKLKQRKEATVIADVSVGEKVMAFNLVGLSTQKINEKVLQLLSDYQSKSTFFVSGIDAAEETEFLNRVNEQGHSIGSTGLDGSGKLEMKTEEELINSFVRANGIIQKNIIQKKHELLYCSATDYTQKILQTAYASGYEKVVKSNYILNYRSFTSYEQTLNYIKKLPKGAIITVKMNGELSEEEYVKPMQDKKPAEDKKTGIELIERKELSEEERLINVIEWILKALQEEEYQVVLCEQLSRLHTDSMVNKVQELVREDIYFNQTEYVVQEDSSDKIYEEDENTIAQSNQEIIQQAKALRISNKGKLASTNGKIYTTQAAVNYSFYGVKEQVVLANILETLKIENIKATFFVSEKDLLENSEEIRTIVQAGHELQMMLIDVQKSDYLSVATSILKMQNIIKTQYRQVATYIRYPYDVRYTDEMLEAVSATGTEIIGQDIAIARSSIPKTSTSEEIIKVISNQGNKALKRGEIVYFRMDYYEDHQVLLEVMKYIKNEKVDNTGYLDRGKLMGSYKFATIKELAQGNEIYSYPVEEKNLLQNVKETIRIDNKIQYGLEELKKRYIGNQFVNSELSLPGFSSTEIEQLDTTGRFTDEPVIFLSFDDWGSDAAINQLLYVLKKHNVKATFFIRTNYIQHNPNLVRAIALEGHDIASHSDEHRVLANKGEEVGMFTEISDEEVSMLREDVVLSYEKLRAIIGDVQIDGRSVLTSYFRPPTLAVSKKGAEAIFEVGYQYIISGDFSTHDYEATSATQLIDDFIEGIETNGGNSVILQNGSNVVMHMSDEAKYTAEALDVVIPYYLRQGYSFARLSDYLK
;
A
#
# COMPACT_ATOMS: atom_id res chain seq x y z
N MET A 1 62.10 4.22 -42.83
CA MET A 1 62.26 3.42 -41.60
C MET A 1 62.27 4.27 -40.31
N LYS A 2 63.08 5.33 -40.16
CA LYS A 2 63.15 6.10 -38.90
C LYS A 2 61.83 6.75 -38.42
N LYS A 3 60.94 7.22 -39.32
CA LYS A 3 59.63 7.82 -38.93
C LYS A 3 58.60 6.81 -38.42
N ILE A 4 58.61 5.57 -38.92
CA ILE A 4 57.67 4.52 -38.48
C ILE A 4 58.07 4.01 -37.09
N VAL A 5 59.37 3.84 -36.84
CA VAL A 5 59.88 3.43 -35.51
C VAL A 5 59.54 4.46 -34.44
N VAL A 6 59.63 5.77 -34.74
CA VAL A 6 59.28 6.81 -33.77
C VAL A 6 57.79 6.78 -33.44
N ILE A 7 56.90 6.65 -34.44
CA ILE A 7 55.45 6.60 -34.20
C ILE A 7 55.07 5.34 -33.40
N SER A 8 55.66 4.18 -33.72
CA SER A 8 55.41 2.94 -32.97
C SER A 8 55.89 3.03 -31.52
N VAL A 9 57.04 3.68 -31.27
CA VAL A 9 57.54 3.90 -29.90
C VAL A 9 56.65 4.88 -29.14
N THR A 10 56.16 5.95 -29.78
CA THR A 10 55.24 6.89 -29.12
C THR A 10 53.90 6.25 -28.77
N ILE A 11 53.34 5.42 -29.66
CA ILE A 11 52.09 4.67 -29.39
C ILE A 11 52.29 3.68 -28.24
N LEU A 12 53.41 2.95 -28.21
CA LEU A 12 53.73 2.03 -27.11
C LEU A 12 53.90 2.75 -25.76
N VAL A 13 54.48 3.95 -25.76
CA VAL A 13 54.61 4.76 -24.54
C VAL A 13 53.25 5.29 -24.07
N VAL A 14 52.37 5.70 -24.98
CA VAL A 14 51.02 6.17 -24.63
C VAL A 14 50.15 5.03 -24.13
N ILE A 15 50.21 3.84 -24.75
CA ILE A 15 49.52 2.64 -24.28
C ILE A 15 50.09 2.22 -22.91
N GLY A 16 51.40 2.25 -22.74
CA GLY A 16 52.05 1.96 -21.46
C GLY A 16 51.64 2.95 -20.35
N ALA A 17 51.55 4.24 -20.66
CA ALA A 17 51.09 5.26 -19.72
C ALA A 17 49.59 5.14 -19.40
N PHE A 18 48.78 4.75 -20.38
CA PHE A 18 47.35 4.48 -20.20
C PHE A 18 47.12 3.26 -19.31
N TRP A 19 47.83 2.16 -19.56
CA TRP A 19 47.78 0.95 -18.72
C TRP A 19 48.35 1.17 -17.32
N TRP A 20 49.44 1.94 -17.20
CA TRP A 20 49.99 2.32 -15.89
C TRP A 20 49.05 3.23 -15.12
N GLY A 21 48.40 4.19 -15.79
CA GLY A 21 47.35 5.03 -15.20
C GLY A 21 46.12 4.22 -14.77
N LEU A 22 45.67 3.28 -15.60
CA LEU A 22 44.57 2.37 -15.26
C LEU A 22 44.94 1.50 -14.04
N SER A 23 46.12 0.87 -14.05
CA SER A 23 46.62 0.07 -12.92
C SER A 23 46.82 0.89 -11.65
N TYR A 24 47.24 2.15 -11.76
CA TYR A 24 47.43 3.05 -10.62
C TYR A 24 46.10 3.49 -10.02
N ILE A 25 45.10 3.82 -10.85
CA ILE A 25 43.75 4.16 -10.41
C ILE A 25 43.08 2.94 -9.74
N THR A 26 43.14 1.75 -10.37
CA THR A 26 42.60 0.52 -9.76
C THR A 26 43.35 0.13 -8.49
N GLY A 27 44.67 0.38 -8.43
CA GLY A 27 45.49 0.12 -7.24
C GLY A 27 45.20 1.06 -6.07
N MET A 28 44.91 2.34 -6.34
CA MET A 28 44.45 3.29 -5.31
C MET A 28 43.04 2.96 -4.81
N GLU A 29 42.13 2.57 -5.70
CA GLU A 29 40.75 2.18 -5.35
C GLU A 29 40.75 0.93 -4.45
N GLN A 30 41.62 -0.04 -4.75
CA GLN A 30 41.80 -1.26 -3.95
C GLN A 30 42.45 -0.98 -2.58
N ALA A 31 43.47 -0.11 -2.52
CA ALA A 31 44.09 0.30 -1.26
C ALA A 31 43.16 1.11 -0.33
N HIS A 32 42.30 1.98 -0.89
CA HIS A 32 41.28 2.71 -0.13
C HIS A 32 40.15 1.80 0.38
N MET A 33 39.80 0.75 -0.37
CA MET A 33 38.82 -0.26 0.06
C MET A 33 39.35 -1.11 1.21
N ASP A 34 40.63 -1.49 1.19
CA ASP A 34 41.28 -2.21 2.29
C ASP A 34 41.34 -1.37 3.58
N GLN A 35 41.63 -0.07 3.46
CA GLN A 35 41.65 0.85 4.61
C GLN A 35 40.25 1.06 5.22
N PHE A 36 39.21 1.16 4.39
CA PHE A 36 37.83 1.28 4.88
C PHE A 36 37.38 0.04 5.67
N GLN A 37 37.70 -1.15 5.19
CA GLN A 37 37.38 -2.40 5.91
C GLN A 37 38.10 -2.47 7.26
N GLN A 38 39.37 -2.00 7.33
CA GLN A 38 40.09 -1.93 8.59
C GLN A 38 39.43 -0.96 9.59
N TYR A 39 38.90 0.17 9.14
CA TYR A 39 38.21 1.13 10.01
C TYR A 39 36.81 0.68 10.43
N ILE A 40 36.06 -0.03 9.58
CA ILE A 40 34.77 -0.62 9.98
C ILE A 40 34.93 -1.44 11.27
N VAL A 41 36.02 -2.21 11.39
CA VAL A 41 36.30 -3.07 12.55
C VAL A 41 36.95 -2.32 13.72
N ASN A 42 37.88 -1.41 13.44
CA ASN A 42 38.77 -0.85 14.47
C ASN A 42 38.48 0.61 14.86
N ASN A 43 37.79 1.38 14.00
CA ASN A 43 37.45 2.79 14.24
C ASN A 43 36.15 3.17 13.49
N PRO A 44 34.97 2.81 14.01
CA PRO A 44 33.70 2.99 13.31
C PRO A 44 33.35 4.46 13.06
N GLU A 45 33.82 5.40 13.89
CA GLU A 45 33.61 6.84 13.66
C GLU A 45 34.31 7.33 12.39
N GLN A 46 35.56 6.88 12.19
CA GLN A 46 36.31 7.18 10.97
C GLN A 46 35.71 6.47 9.75
N ALA A 47 35.19 5.24 9.93
CA ALA A 47 34.47 4.54 8.88
C ALA A 47 33.17 5.26 8.47
N VAL A 48 32.41 5.83 9.41
CA VAL A 48 31.22 6.64 9.12
C VAL A 48 31.58 7.85 8.25
N GLN A 49 32.65 8.58 8.59
CA GLN A 49 33.12 9.71 7.79
C GLN A 49 33.50 9.29 6.36
N MET A 50 34.23 8.17 6.22
CA MET A 50 34.59 7.62 4.92
C MET A 50 33.37 7.12 4.13
N ALA A 51 32.35 6.59 4.80
CA ALA A 51 31.10 6.17 4.16
C ALA A 51 30.36 7.38 3.56
N PHE A 52 30.32 8.53 4.23
CA PHE A 52 29.77 9.76 3.63
C PHE A 52 30.55 10.22 2.39
N GLU A 53 31.88 10.09 2.38
CA GLU A 53 32.67 10.39 1.19
C GLU A 53 32.40 9.40 0.05
N LYS A 54 32.25 8.10 0.36
CA LYS A 54 31.85 7.08 -0.62
C LYS A 54 30.45 7.30 -1.16
N LEU A 55 29.52 7.80 -0.33
CA LEU A 55 28.14 8.07 -0.74
C LEU A 55 28.08 9.09 -1.89
N LYS A 56 29.04 10.02 -1.98
CA LYS A 56 29.15 10.99 -3.08
C LYS A 56 29.36 10.32 -4.46
N GLN A 57 29.87 9.10 -4.49
CA GLN A 57 30.07 8.33 -5.73
C GLN A 57 28.76 7.74 -6.28
N ARG A 58 27.68 7.76 -5.47
CA ARG A 58 26.32 7.32 -5.86
C ARG A 58 26.24 5.89 -6.40
N LYS A 59 27.21 5.04 -6.04
CA LYS A 59 27.20 3.60 -6.37
C LYS A 59 26.22 2.87 -5.45
N GLU A 60 25.53 1.88 -6.02
CA GLU A 60 24.44 1.16 -5.36
C GLU A 60 24.80 -0.28 -5.06
N ALA A 61 24.25 -0.79 -3.96
CA ALA A 61 24.33 -2.19 -3.60
C ALA A 61 23.44 -3.01 -4.54
N THR A 62 23.90 -4.20 -4.93
CA THR A 62 23.13 -5.09 -5.81
C THR A 62 22.00 -5.73 -5.04
N VAL A 63 20.78 -5.70 -5.57
CA VAL A 63 19.64 -6.38 -4.94
C VAL A 63 19.63 -7.85 -5.32
N ILE A 64 19.65 -8.73 -4.31
CA ILE A 64 19.37 -10.16 -4.48
C ILE A 64 17.88 -10.36 -4.20
N ALA A 65 17.11 -10.69 -5.23
CA ALA A 65 15.69 -11.04 -5.13
C ALA A 65 15.46 -12.46 -5.64
N ASP A 66 14.21 -12.93 -5.64
CA ASP A 66 13.84 -14.21 -6.23
C ASP A 66 14.41 -14.34 -7.66
N VAL A 67 15.00 -15.50 -7.95
CA VAL A 67 15.65 -15.78 -9.24
C VAL A 67 14.86 -16.85 -9.97
N SER A 68 14.42 -16.57 -11.19
CA SER A 68 13.82 -17.62 -12.02
C SER A 68 14.89 -18.58 -12.53
N VAL A 69 14.94 -19.78 -11.95
CA VAL A 69 15.89 -20.85 -12.31
C VAL A 69 15.16 -22.13 -12.70
N GLY A 70 15.74 -22.90 -13.63
CA GLY A 70 15.19 -24.20 -14.04
C GLY A 70 15.38 -25.29 -12.99
N GLU A 71 16.41 -25.16 -12.15
CA GLU A 71 16.78 -26.07 -11.07
C GLU A 71 15.85 -25.92 -9.86
N LYS A 72 15.54 -27.02 -9.16
CA LYS A 72 14.77 -26.97 -7.90
C LYS A 72 15.65 -26.47 -6.75
N VAL A 73 15.97 -25.19 -6.74
CA VAL A 73 16.74 -24.54 -5.66
C VAL A 73 15.91 -23.46 -4.98
N MET A 74 16.11 -23.21 -3.69
CA MET A 74 15.51 -22.09 -2.95
C MET A 74 16.49 -21.56 -1.90
N ALA A 75 16.34 -20.29 -1.50
CA ALA A 75 17.03 -19.78 -0.33
C ALA A 75 16.09 -19.76 0.88
N PHE A 76 16.61 -20.13 2.05
CA PHE A 76 15.90 -20.08 3.32
C PHE A 76 16.66 -19.14 4.28
N ASN A 77 15.96 -18.15 4.83
CA ASN A 77 16.53 -17.12 5.68
C ASN A 77 15.79 -17.04 7.01
N LEU A 78 16.53 -16.67 8.05
CA LEU A 78 16.01 -16.38 9.38
C LEU A 78 16.35 -14.95 9.76
N VAL A 79 15.38 -14.16 10.19
CA VAL A 79 15.56 -12.75 10.56
C VAL A 79 15.31 -12.57 12.04
N GLY A 80 16.26 -11.93 12.73
CA GLY A 80 16.26 -11.75 14.18
C GLY A 80 16.68 -13.01 14.93
N LEU A 81 16.71 -12.90 16.26
CA LEU A 81 16.92 -14.00 17.19
C LEU A 81 15.74 -14.12 18.15
N SER A 82 15.53 -15.31 18.69
CA SER A 82 14.51 -15.60 19.71
C SER A 82 15.19 -15.91 21.05
N THR A 83 14.53 -16.63 21.95
CA THR A 83 15.17 -17.10 23.19
C THR A 83 16.29 -18.10 22.88
N GLN A 84 17.32 -18.14 23.74
CA GLN A 84 18.46 -19.06 23.60
C GLN A 84 18.02 -20.51 23.32
N LYS A 85 17.00 -20.99 24.04
CA LYS A 85 16.44 -22.35 23.88
C LYS A 85 15.89 -22.59 22.47
N ILE A 86 15.18 -21.63 21.91
CA ILE A 86 14.62 -21.74 20.55
C ILE A 86 15.72 -21.63 19.51
N ASN A 87 16.64 -20.68 19.67
CA ASN A 87 17.75 -20.49 18.75
C ASN A 87 18.56 -21.78 18.60
N GLU A 88 18.88 -22.45 19.70
CA GLU A 88 19.53 -23.77 19.69
C GLU A 88 18.68 -24.83 19.01
N LYS A 89 17.36 -24.84 19.26
CA LYS A 89 16.47 -25.83 18.66
C LYS A 89 16.34 -25.64 17.14
N VAL A 90 16.31 -24.40 16.66
CA VAL A 90 16.28 -24.06 15.23
C VAL A 90 17.60 -24.42 14.56
N LEU A 91 18.73 -24.14 15.20
CA LEU A 91 20.04 -24.57 14.69
C LEU A 91 20.13 -26.10 14.61
N GLN A 92 19.61 -26.81 15.62
CA GLN A 92 19.50 -28.28 15.59
C GLN A 92 18.62 -28.76 14.43
N LEU A 93 17.44 -28.16 14.21
CA LEU A 93 16.57 -28.52 13.08
C LEU A 93 17.26 -28.33 11.73
N LEU A 94 18.00 -27.22 11.54
CA LEU A 94 18.76 -27.02 10.31
C LEU A 94 19.79 -28.14 10.09
N SER A 95 20.45 -28.61 11.15
CA SER A 95 21.37 -29.74 11.11
C SER A 95 20.66 -31.06 10.79
N ASP A 96 19.53 -31.34 11.45
CA ASP A 96 18.74 -32.56 11.27
C ASP A 96 18.23 -32.72 9.83
N TYR A 97 17.80 -31.61 9.22
CA TYR A 97 17.34 -31.56 7.83
C TYR A 97 18.46 -31.29 6.83
N GLN A 98 19.74 -31.25 7.27
CA GLN A 98 20.92 -30.97 6.45
C GLN A 98 20.79 -29.70 5.59
N SER A 99 20.08 -28.70 6.10
CA SER A 99 19.74 -27.46 5.41
C SER A 99 20.65 -26.32 5.83
N LYS A 100 20.96 -25.41 4.89
CA LYS A 100 21.69 -24.17 5.17
C LYS A 100 20.73 -22.99 5.18
N SER A 101 21.09 -21.96 5.94
CA SER A 101 20.27 -20.77 6.10
C SER A 101 21.15 -19.52 6.22
N THR A 102 20.59 -18.38 5.85
CA THR A 102 21.20 -17.07 6.13
C THR A 102 20.48 -16.43 7.32
N PHE A 103 21.21 -16.15 8.40
CA PHE A 103 20.71 -15.48 9.60
C PHE A 103 20.97 -13.98 9.49
N PHE A 104 19.92 -13.17 9.34
CA PHE A 104 19.99 -11.71 9.36
C PHE A 104 19.75 -11.22 10.78
N VAL A 105 20.77 -10.60 11.39
CA VAL A 105 20.75 -10.16 12.79
C VAL A 105 21.09 -8.69 12.92
N SER A 106 20.59 -8.05 13.98
CA SER A 106 20.97 -6.67 14.28
C SER A 106 22.40 -6.61 14.84
N GLY A 107 23.01 -5.43 14.82
CA GLY A 107 24.28 -5.20 15.49
C GLY A 107 24.20 -5.43 17.00
N ILE A 108 23.05 -5.15 17.62
CA ILE A 108 22.80 -5.43 19.05
C ILE A 108 22.76 -6.94 19.30
N ASP A 109 21.95 -7.69 18.55
CA ASP A 109 21.88 -9.15 18.65
C ASP A 109 23.26 -9.79 18.44
N ALA A 110 24.02 -9.28 17.46
CA ALA A 110 25.37 -9.74 17.16
C ALA A 110 26.35 -9.51 18.31
N ALA A 111 26.15 -8.45 19.11
CA ALA A 111 26.97 -8.17 20.29
C ALA A 111 26.54 -9.05 21.48
N GLU A 112 25.24 -9.23 21.69
CA GLU A 112 24.69 -9.96 22.84
C GLU A 112 24.83 -11.48 22.70
N GLU A 113 24.60 -12.02 21.51
CA GLU A 113 24.57 -13.47 21.23
C GLU A 113 25.78 -13.92 20.39
N THR A 114 26.95 -13.34 20.66
CA THR A 114 28.20 -13.56 19.90
C THR A 114 28.58 -15.05 19.84
N GLU A 115 28.50 -15.79 20.95
CA GLU A 115 28.89 -17.21 20.99
C GLU A 115 27.97 -18.08 20.14
N PHE A 116 26.66 -17.82 20.17
CA PHE A 116 25.68 -18.53 19.36
C PHE A 116 25.94 -18.28 17.87
N LEU A 117 26.12 -17.02 17.48
CA LEU A 117 26.31 -16.67 16.07
C LEU A 117 27.66 -17.14 15.52
N ASN A 118 28.70 -17.25 16.35
CA ASN A 118 29.94 -17.93 15.98
C ASN A 118 29.69 -19.40 15.64
N ARG A 119 28.92 -20.13 16.47
CA ARG A 119 28.54 -21.52 16.14
C ARG A 119 27.73 -21.62 14.85
N VAL A 120 26.79 -20.71 14.63
CA VAL A 120 26.01 -20.64 13.39
C VAL A 120 26.94 -20.50 12.17
N ASN A 121 27.90 -19.58 12.24
CA ASN A 121 28.90 -19.37 11.18
C ASN A 121 29.84 -20.58 10.99
N GLU A 122 30.33 -21.17 12.09
CA GLU A 122 31.20 -22.37 12.08
C GLU A 122 30.49 -23.60 11.49
N GLN A 123 29.18 -23.73 11.70
CA GLN A 123 28.35 -24.77 11.08
C GLN A 123 28.05 -24.49 9.59
N GLY A 124 28.58 -23.41 9.02
CA GLY A 124 28.49 -23.09 7.60
C GLY A 124 27.16 -22.44 7.18
N HIS A 125 26.43 -21.85 8.12
CA HIS A 125 25.33 -20.92 7.81
C HIS A 125 25.91 -19.52 7.54
N SER A 126 25.21 -18.70 6.76
CA SER A 126 25.66 -17.33 6.48
C SER A 126 25.07 -16.36 7.49
N ILE A 127 25.83 -15.32 7.81
CA ILE A 127 25.39 -14.23 8.69
C ILE A 127 25.18 -12.97 7.84
N GLY A 128 24.03 -12.34 8.00
CA GLY A 128 23.57 -11.11 7.37
C GLY A 128 23.31 -10.03 8.42
N SER A 129 23.27 -8.76 8.02
CA SER A 129 22.89 -7.67 8.93
C SER A 129 21.46 -7.17 8.66
N THR A 130 20.78 -6.69 9.69
CA THR A 130 19.56 -5.87 9.59
C THR A 130 19.77 -4.40 9.96
N GLY A 131 21.03 -3.96 10.06
CA GLY A 131 21.39 -2.68 10.67
C GLY A 131 21.67 -2.81 12.17
N LEU A 132 21.83 -1.69 12.87
CA LEU A 132 22.29 -1.70 14.27
C LEU A 132 21.23 -2.24 15.23
N ASP A 133 19.99 -1.80 15.09
CA ASP A 133 18.86 -2.13 15.96
C ASP A 133 17.79 -3.01 15.27
N GLY A 134 17.99 -3.35 14.00
CA GLY A 134 17.03 -4.14 13.21
C GLY A 134 15.71 -3.44 12.91
N SER A 135 15.63 -2.12 13.08
CA SER A 135 14.42 -1.33 12.80
C SER A 135 14.03 -1.35 11.31
N GLY A 136 12.72 -1.33 11.04
CA GLY A 136 12.16 -1.21 9.68
C GLY A 136 11.92 0.24 9.25
N LYS A 137 11.20 0.42 8.13
CA LYS A 137 10.84 1.73 7.54
C LYS A 137 12.05 2.64 7.32
N LEU A 138 13.14 2.05 6.85
CA LEU A 138 14.43 2.73 6.69
C LEU A 138 14.37 3.88 5.66
N GLU A 139 13.36 3.90 4.78
CA GLU A 139 13.10 5.02 3.87
C GLU A 139 12.75 6.33 4.61
N MET A 140 12.27 6.26 5.85
CA MET A 140 12.00 7.43 6.70
C MET A 140 13.26 8.01 7.36
N LYS A 141 14.34 7.23 7.46
CA LYS A 141 15.59 7.66 8.09
C LYS A 141 16.45 8.52 7.16
N THR A 142 17.21 9.43 7.74
CA THR A 142 18.20 10.26 7.04
C THR A 142 19.39 9.43 6.55
N GLU A 143 20.14 9.91 5.55
CA GLU A 143 21.38 9.24 5.08
C GLU A 143 22.38 9.07 6.23
N GLU A 144 22.41 10.01 7.18
CA GLU A 144 23.28 9.97 8.36
C GLU A 144 22.89 8.88 9.35
N GLU A 145 21.60 8.74 9.66
CA GLU A 145 21.11 7.67 10.53
C GLU A 145 21.35 6.29 9.91
N LEU A 146 21.13 6.16 8.60
CA LEU A 146 21.37 4.92 7.86
C LEU A 146 22.86 4.54 7.85
N ILE A 147 23.75 5.48 7.51
CA ILE A 147 25.20 5.23 7.52
C ILE A 147 25.68 4.86 8.92
N ASN A 148 25.24 5.59 9.95
CA ASN A 148 25.62 5.27 11.33
C ASN A 148 25.17 3.86 11.74
N SER A 149 23.92 3.51 11.44
CA SER A 149 23.37 2.18 11.73
C SER A 149 24.14 1.08 10.99
N PHE A 150 24.27 1.23 9.68
CA PHE A 150 24.87 0.23 8.81
C PHE A 150 26.35 0.01 9.08
N VAL A 151 27.16 1.07 9.19
CA VAL A 151 28.61 0.97 9.46
C VAL A 151 28.87 0.32 10.81
N ARG A 152 28.12 0.72 11.86
CA ARG A 152 28.32 0.19 13.22
C ARG A 152 27.93 -1.29 13.30
N ALA A 153 26.80 -1.67 12.71
CA ALA A 153 26.39 -3.07 12.64
C ALA A 153 27.40 -3.93 11.88
N ASN A 154 27.91 -3.41 10.74
CA ASN A 154 28.90 -4.10 9.93
C ASN A 154 30.18 -4.34 10.74
N GLY A 155 30.64 -3.32 11.48
CA GLY A 155 31.79 -3.42 12.36
C GLY A 155 31.64 -4.48 13.45
N ILE A 156 30.50 -4.51 14.13
CA ILE A 156 30.22 -5.49 15.19
C ILE A 156 30.23 -6.92 14.63
N ILE A 157 29.50 -7.15 13.54
CA ILE A 157 29.37 -8.49 12.93
C ILE A 157 30.72 -8.99 12.39
N GLN A 158 31.47 -8.14 11.67
CA GLN A 158 32.78 -8.52 11.15
C GLN A 158 33.78 -8.81 12.27
N LYS A 159 33.79 -7.99 13.32
CA LYS A 159 34.74 -8.12 14.43
C LYS A 159 34.49 -9.37 15.26
N ASN A 160 33.23 -9.64 15.59
CA ASN A 160 32.88 -10.60 16.63
C ASN A 160 32.48 -11.97 16.09
N ILE A 161 32.05 -12.06 14.82
CA ILE A 161 31.44 -13.28 14.25
C ILE A 161 32.15 -13.73 12.98
N ILE A 162 32.14 -12.90 11.94
CA ILE A 162 32.52 -13.34 10.59
C ILE A 162 34.04 -13.35 10.39
N GLN A 163 34.77 -12.40 11.01
CA GLN A 163 36.23 -12.21 10.92
C GLN A 163 36.77 -12.08 9.47
N LYS A 164 35.90 -11.70 8.54
CA LYS A 164 36.18 -11.37 7.14
C LYS A 164 35.17 -10.31 6.68
N LYS A 165 35.40 -9.74 5.50
CA LYS A 165 34.50 -8.76 4.89
C LYS A 165 33.06 -9.29 4.84
N HIS A 166 32.13 -8.48 5.31
CA HIS A 166 30.70 -8.77 5.34
C HIS A 166 29.95 -7.88 4.35
N GLU A 167 29.08 -8.48 3.54
CA GLU A 167 28.52 -7.84 2.34
C GLU A 167 26.99 -7.90 2.26
N LEU A 168 26.32 -8.64 3.15
CA LEU A 168 24.88 -8.91 3.07
C LEU A 168 24.06 -8.06 4.06
N LEU A 169 23.10 -7.31 3.53
CA LEU A 169 22.11 -6.55 4.28
C LEU A 169 20.70 -7.05 3.96
N TYR A 170 19.82 -7.11 4.96
CA TYR A 170 18.39 -7.30 4.80
C TYR A 170 17.66 -6.13 5.47
N CYS A 171 16.79 -5.46 4.73
CA CYS A 171 16.04 -4.31 5.22
C CYS A 171 14.59 -4.73 5.48
N SER A 172 14.27 -5.06 6.73
CA SER A 172 12.91 -5.44 7.15
C SER A 172 11.92 -4.30 6.89
N ALA A 173 10.69 -4.62 6.47
CA ALA A 173 9.58 -3.66 6.33
C ALA A 173 9.98 -2.31 5.68
N THR A 174 10.73 -2.36 4.58
CA THR A 174 11.40 -1.18 4.00
C THR A 174 11.26 -1.19 2.48
N ASP A 175 11.01 -0.01 1.90
CA ASP A 175 11.14 0.19 0.46
C ASP A 175 12.62 0.34 0.09
N TYR A 176 13.12 -0.50 -0.83
CA TYR A 176 14.53 -0.54 -1.24
C TYR A 176 14.87 0.64 -2.16
N THR A 177 14.76 1.86 -1.61
CA THR A 177 15.00 3.11 -2.32
C THR A 177 16.46 3.27 -2.71
N GLN A 178 16.72 4.09 -3.73
CA GLN A 178 18.07 4.44 -4.16
C GLN A 178 18.95 4.94 -3.01
N LYS A 179 18.38 5.76 -2.10
CA LYS A 179 19.03 6.23 -0.87
C LYS A 179 19.55 5.07 -0.03
N ILE A 180 18.73 4.04 0.19
CA ILE A 180 19.09 2.89 1.00
C ILE A 180 20.16 2.04 0.31
N LEU A 181 20.03 1.80 -1.00
CA LEU A 181 21.03 1.03 -1.76
C LEU A 181 22.40 1.74 -1.81
N GLN A 182 22.40 3.06 -1.94
CA GLN A 182 23.63 3.88 -1.93
C GLN A 182 24.26 3.94 -0.54
N THR A 183 23.46 4.16 0.51
CA THR A 183 23.95 4.17 1.90
C THR A 183 24.42 2.77 2.32
N ALA A 184 23.77 1.70 1.90
CA ALA A 184 24.21 0.32 2.11
C ALA A 184 25.59 0.07 1.47
N TYR A 185 25.74 0.41 0.18
CA TYR A 185 27.01 0.25 -0.55
C TYR A 185 28.12 1.10 0.08
N ALA A 186 27.83 2.36 0.39
CA ALA A 186 28.76 3.28 1.04
C ALA A 186 29.20 2.77 2.43
N SER A 187 28.34 2.03 3.11
CA SER A 187 28.58 1.42 4.43
C SER A 187 29.22 0.02 4.36
N GLY A 188 29.59 -0.46 3.16
CA GLY A 188 30.30 -1.72 2.96
C GLY A 188 29.42 -2.93 2.66
N TYR A 189 28.09 -2.76 2.55
CA TYR A 189 27.18 -3.81 2.10
C TYR A 189 27.05 -3.77 0.59
N GLU A 190 27.69 -4.70 -0.12
CA GLU A 190 27.64 -4.74 -1.58
C GLU A 190 26.34 -5.35 -2.10
N LYS A 191 25.62 -6.08 -1.26
CA LYS A 191 24.40 -6.79 -1.64
C LYS A 191 23.29 -6.60 -0.60
N VAL A 192 22.10 -6.31 -1.07
CA VAL A 192 20.90 -6.22 -0.23
C VAL A 192 19.91 -7.30 -0.65
N VAL A 193 19.47 -8.13 0.30
CA VAL A 193 18.54 -9.24 0.04
C VAL A 193 17.11 -8.73 0.17
N LYS A 194 16.29 -8.95 -0.84
CA LYS A 194 14.84 -8.69 -0.87
C LYS A 194 14.10 -10.02 -0.98
N SER A 195 13.24 -10.33 0.00
CA SER A 195 12.39 -11.51 -0.02
C SER A 195 10.94 -11.11 -0.29
N ASN A 196 10.27 -11.88 -1.15
CA ASN A 196 8.83 -11.74 -1.41
C ASN A 196 7.99 -12.78 -0.64
N TYR A 197 8.61 -13.59 0.23
CA TYR A 197 7.94 -14.68 0.96
C TYR A 197 8.37 -14.66 2.42
N ILE A 198 7.77 -13.75 3.20
CA ILE A 198 8.10 -13.53 4.61
C ILE A 198 7.06 -14.21 5.49
N LEU A 199 7.53 -15.00 6.45
CA LEU A 199 6.75 -15.89 7.30
C LEU A 199 7.09 -15.66 8.78
N ASN A 200 6.23 -16.14 9.69
CA ASN A 200 6.46 -16.15 11.14
C ASN A 200 5.73 -17.36 11.77
N TYR A 201 5.72 -17.41 13.11
CA TYR A 201 5.06 -18.49 13.87
C TYR A 201 3.55 -18.65 13.59
N ARG A 202 2.88 -17.63 13.02
CA ARG A 202 1.45 -17.68 12.66
C ARG A 202 1.21 -18.15 11.22
N SER A 203 2.24 -18.22 10.38
CA SER A 203 2.09 -18.46 8.94
C SER A 203 1.39 -19.79 8.61
N PHE A 204 1.59 -20.83 9.42
CA PHE A 204 0.97 -22.13 9.20
C PHE A 204 0.36 -22.70 10.48
N THR A 205 -0.71 -23.47 10.27
CA THR A 205 -1.42 -24.21 11.33
C THR A 205 -1.23 -25.72 11.23
N SER A 206 -0.67 -26.20 10.12
CA SER A 206 -0.38 -27.61 9.88
C SER A 206 0.73 -27.81 8.84
N TYR A 207 1.34 -28.99 8.86
CA TYR A 207 2.32 -29.40 7.86
C TYR A 207 1.75 -29.40 6.43
N GLU A 208 0.49 -29.83 6.25
CA GLU A 208 -0.16 -29.91 4.93
C GLU A 208 -0.31 -28.51 4.30
N GLN A 209 -0.62 -27.50 5.11
CA GLN A 209 -0.67 -26.11 4.68
C GLN A 209 0.71 -25.63 4.22
N THR A 210 1.75 -25.96 4.98
CA THR A 210 3.14 -25.63 4.64
C THR A 210 3.56 -26.30 3.33
N LEU A 211 3.31 -27.61 3.17
CA LEU A 211 3.65 -28.35 1.97
C LEU A 211 2.97 -27.78 0.73
N ASN A 212 1.67 -27.47 0.83
CA ASN A 212 0.91 -26.86 -0.26
C ASN A 212 1.41 -25.44 -0.60
N TYR A 213 1.88 -24.69 0.39
CA TYR A 213 2.49 -23.38 0.16
C TYR A 213 3.81 -23.53 -0.60
N ILE A 214 4.72 -24.39 -0.12
CA ILE A 214 6.03 -24.63 -0.76
C ILE A 214 5.89 -25.10 -2.21
N LYS A 215 4.93 -26.01 -2.50
CA LYS A 215 4.62 -26.48 -3.87
C LYS A 215 4.28 -25.38 -4.86
N LYS A 216 3.71 -24.27 -4.38
CA LYS A 216 3.25 -23.15 -5.22
C LYS A 216 4.35 -22.11 -5.44
N LEU A 217 5.44 -22.16 -4.68
CA LEU A 217 6.51 -21.19 -4.80
C LEU A 217 7.34 -21.45 -6.08
N PRO A 218 7.75 -20.38 -6.79
CA PRO A 218 8.61 -20.54 -7.94
C PRO A 218 9.98 -21.09 -7.51
N LYS A 219 10.62 -21.83 -8.42
CA LYS A 219 12.01 -22.23 -8.26
C LYS A 219 12.88 -20.96 -8.14
N GLY A 220 13.80 -20.97 -7.19
CA GLY A 220 14.66 -19.85 -6.82
C GLY A 220 14.00 -18.78 -5.96
N ALA A 221 12.89 -19.12 -5.29
CA ALA A 221 12.28 -18.28 -4.25
C ALA A 221 13.22 -18.11 -3.05
N ILE A 222 13.15 -16.93 -2.43
CA ILE A 222 13.80 -16.60 -1.16
C ILE A 222 12.73 -16.59 -0.05
N ILE A 223 12.71 -17.65 0.76
CA ILE A 223 11.80 -17.79 1.91
C ILE A 223 12.48 -17.20 3.13
N THR A 224 11.81 -16.29 3.84
CA THR A 224 12.34 -15.65 5.04
C THR A 224 11.39 -15.86 6.22
N VAL A 225 11.91 -16.31 7.36
CA VAL A 225 11.11 -16.47 8.60
C VAL A 225 11.62 -15.49 9.66
N LYS A 226 10.72 -14.71 10.27
CA LYS A 226 11.04 -13.89 11.44
C LYS A 226 11.06 -14.77 12.69
N MET A 227 12.18 -14.72 13.41
CA MET A 227 12.43 -15.51 14.62
C MET A 227 11.80 -14.88 15.88
N ASN A 228 11.45 -13.60 15.80
CA ASN A 228 10.78 -12.84 16.85
C ASN A 228 9.79 -11.82 16.26
N GLY A 229 8.74 -11.51 17.02
CA GLY A 229 7.74 -10.50 16.68
C GLY A 229 6.73 -10.90 15.60
N GLU A 230 5.78 -10.01 15.35
CA GLU A 230 4.78 -10.15 14.28
C GLU A 230 5.32 -9.61 12.94
N LEU A 231 4.65 -10.00 11.83
CA LEU A 231 4.92 -9.42 10.52
C LEU A 231 4.28 -8.04 10.47
N SER A 232 5.03 -7.03 10.01
CA SER A 232 4.42 -5.75 9.65
C SER A 232 3.54 -5.89 8.41
N GLU A 233 2.61 -4.97 8.19
CA GLU A 233 1.68 -4.99 7.04
C GLU A 233 2.44 -5.05 5.69
N GLU A 234 3.62 -4.41 5.61
CA GLU A 234 4.49 -4.42 4.42
C GLU A 234 5.22 -5.77 4.21
N GLU A 235 5.34 -6.58 5.25
CA GLU A 235 5.93 -7.92 5.23
C GLU A 235 4.88 -9.02 5.06
N TYR A 236 3.59 -8.66 5.12
CA TYR A 236 2.48 -9.61 5.08
C TYR A 236 2.19 -10.08 3.65
N VAL A 237 2.72 -11.25 3.29
CA VAL A 237 2.23 -11.99 2.13
C VAL A 237 1.01 -12.77 2.60
N LYS A 238 -0.20 -12.26 2.28
CA LYS A 238 -1.48 -12.89 2.67
C LYS A 238 -1.40 -14.41 2.43
N PRO A 239 -1.42 -15.26 3.48
CA PRO A 239 -1.64 -16.67 3.26
C PRO A 239 -2.98 -16.83 2.55
N MET A 240 -3.08 -17.79 1.63
CA MET A 240 -4.41 -18.27 1.23
C MET A 240 -5.11 -18.75 2.50
N GLN A 241 -6.03 -17.94 3.03
CA GLN A 241 -6.99 -18.39 4.01
C GLN A 241 -7.84 -19.45 3.33
N ASP A 242 -7.60 -20.72 3.65
CA ASP A 242 -8.74 -21.62 3.76
C ASP A 242 -9.66 -20.97 4.78
N LYS A 243 -10.91 -20.73 4.37
CA LYS A 243 -11.99 -20.32 5.28
C LYS A 243 -12.05 -21.33 6.41
N LYS A 244 -11.42 -21.03 7.53
CA LYS A 244 -11.78 -21.61 8.80
C LYS A 244 -12.56 -20.54 9.56
N PRO A 245 -13.79 -20.87 9.99
CA PRO A 245 -14.61 -19.96 10.77
C PRO A 245 -13.89 -19.63 12.08
N ALA A 246 -14.18 -18.47 12.65
CA ALA A 246 -14.08 -18.32 14.09
C ALA A 246 -15.04 -19.37 14.69
N GLU A 247 -14.49 -20.43 15.29
CA GLU A 247 -15.24 -21.31 16.15
C GLU A 247 -15.31 -20.66 17.53
N ASP A 248 -16.43 -20.04 17.87
CA ASP A 248 -16.95 -20.19 19.22
C ASP A 248 -17.64 -21.56 19.27
N LYS A 249 -17.06 -22.45 20.07
CA LYS A 249 -17.55 -23.83 20.23
C LYS A 249 -19.00 -23.82 20.72
N LYS A 250 -19.88 -24.35 19.87
CA LYS A 250 -21.20 -24.83 20.27
C LYS A 250 -21.09 -25.95 21.30
N THR A 251 -22.01 -25.92 22.26
CA THR A 251 -22.19 -26.89 23.34
C THR A 251 -22.28 -28.35 22.87
N GLY A 252 -21.48 -29.21 23.49
CA GLY A 252 -21.87 -30.58 23.84
C GLY A 252 -21.34 -31.73 22.97
N ILE A 253 -20.02 -32.02 23.01
CA ILE A 253 -19.44 -33.38 22.92
C ILE A 253 -18.14 -33.37 23.75
N GLU A 254 -17.91 -34.40 24.59
CA GLU A 254 -16.73 -34.54 25.47
C GLU A 254 -15.41 -34.24 24.73
N LEU A 255 -14.74 -33.15 25.16
CA LEU A 255 -13.47 -32.69 24.63
C LEU A 255 -12.31 -33.37 25.36
N ILE A 256 -11.52 -34.14 24.62
CA ILE A 256 -10.13 -34.40 24.96
C ILE A 256 -9.41 -33.04 24.85
N GLU A 257 -8.92 -32.51 25.97
CA GLU A 257 -8.13 -31.27 26.02
C GLU A 257 -6.95 -31.35 25.04
N ARG A 258 -6.96 -30.54 23.99
CA ARG A 258 -5.77 -30.25 23.19
C ARG A 258 -5.07 -29.05 23.81
N LYS A 259 -3.84 -29.27 24.29
CA LYS A 259 -2.94 -28.23 24.80
C LYS A 259 -2.64 -27.20 23.70
N GLU A 260 -2.96 -25.93 23.93
CA GLU A 260 -2.54 -24.84 23.05
C GLU A 260 -1.02 -24.66 23.14
N LEU A 261 -0.37 -24.56 21.97
CA LEU A 261 1.08 -24.41 21.86
C LEU A 261 1.47 -22.94 22.03
N SER A 262 2.57 -22.68 22.74
CA SER A 262 3.11 -21.32 22.84
C SER A 262 3.61 -20.79 21.49
N GLU A 263 3.79 -19.48 21.34
CA GLU A 263 4.34 -18.88 20.12
C GLU A 263 5.70 -19.50 19.73
N GLU A 264 6.53 -19.76 20.74
CA GLU A 264 7.83 -20.42 20.63
C GLU A 264 7.71 -21.84 20.09
N GLU A 265 6.78 -22.64 20.64
CA GLU A 265 6.50 -24.00 20.19
C GLU A 265 5.93 -24.01 18.76
N ARG A 266 5.11 -23.01 18.41
CA ARG A 266 4.59 -22.83 17.04
C ARG A 266 5.67 -22.44 16.05
N LEU A 267 6.61 -21.57 16.41
CA LEU A 267 7.71 -21.16 15.55
C LEU A 267 8.60 -22.36 15.18
N ILE A 268 8.93 -23.19 16.18
CA ILE A 268 9.69 -24.43 15.97
C ILE A 268 8.96 -25.34 14.97
N ASN A 269 7.65 -25.53 15.16
CA ASN A 269 6.85 -26.36 14.26
C ASN A 269 6.80 -25.79 12.84
N VAL A 270 6.62 -24.48 12.67
CA VAL A 270 6.60 -23.83 11.35
C VAL A 270 7.92 -24.01 10.62
N ILE A 271 9.05 -23.78 11.30
CA ILE A 271 10.39 -23.96 10.70
C ILE A 271 10.60 -25.43 10.34
N GLU A 272 10.29 -26.37 11.23
CA GLU A 272 10.38 -27.80 10.95
C GLU A 272 9.52 -28.20 9.75
N TRP A 273 8.28 -27.72 9.67
CA TRP A 273 7.39 -28.00 8.55
C TRP A 273 7.92 -27.45 7.23
N ILE A 274 8.53 -26.26 7.23
CA ILE A 274 9.13 -25.67 6.02
C ILE A 274 10.29 -26.53 5.56
N LEU A 275 11.22 -26.87 6.46
CA LEU A 275 12.38 -27.70 6.15
C LEU A 275 11.97 -29.08 5.62
N LYS A 276 10.99 -29.71 6.29
CA LYS A 276 10.43 -30.98 5.87
C LYS A 276 9.77 -30.90 4.49
N ALA A 277 8.97 -29.86 4.23
CA ALA A 277 8.32 -29.67 2.93
C ALA A 277 9.32 -29.41 1.81
N LEU A 278 10.38 -28.63 2.07
CA LEU A 278 11.46 -28.40 1.10
C LEU A 278 12.19 -29.70 0.76
N GLN A 279 12.46 -30.55 1.75
CA GLN A 279 13.08 -31.86 1.54
C GLN A 279 12.15 -32.82 0.78
N GLU A 280 10.86 -32.90 1.15
CA GLU A 280 9.87 -33.75 0.47
C GLU A 280 9.66 -33.36 -1.00
N GLU A 281 9.68 -32.06 -1.30
CA GLU A 281 9.56 -31.56 -2.67
C GLU A 281 10.89 -31.55 -3.44
N GLU A 282 11.95 -32.09 -2.85
CA GLU A 282 13.29 -32.22 -3.42
C GLU A 282 13.90 -30.87 -3.83
N TYR A 283 13.64 -29.81 -3.06
CA TYR A 283 14.32 -28.53 -3.24
C TYR A 283 15.69 -28.55 -2.56
N GLN A 284 16.72 -28.19 -3.31
CA GLN A 284 18.03 -27.91 -2.75
C GLN A 284 18.02 -26.51 -2.11
N VAL A 285 18.20 -26.45 -0.79
CA VAL A 285 18.30 -25.19 -0.06
C VAL A 285 19.72 -24.64 -0.16
N VAL A 286 19.87 -23.42 -0.66
CA VAL A 286 21.15 -22.72 -0.85
C VAL A 286 21.20 -21.42 -0.07
N LEU A 287 22.40 -20.92 0.19
CA LEU A 287 22.60 -19.61 0.80
C LEU A 287 22.24 -18.49 -0.20
N CYS A 288 21.76 -17.33 0.28
CA CYS A 288 21.32 -16.23 -0.58
C CYS A 288 22.40 -15.79 -1.60
N GLU A 289 23.66 -15.77 -1.18
CA GLU A 289 24.79 -15.42 -2.04
C GLU A 289 25.09 -16.45 -3.13
N GLN A 290 24.76 -17.73 -2.90
CA GLN A 290 24.89 -18.80 -3.88
C GLN A 290 23.77 -18.72 -4.92
N LEU A 291 22.54 -18.42 -4.49
CA LEU A 291 21.40 -18.20 -5.37
C LEU A 291 21.68 -17.08 -6.40
N SER A 292 22.34 -16.01 -5.98
CA SER A 292 22.70 -14.89 -6.87
C SER A 292 23.66 -15.27 -8.01
N ARG A 293 24.47 -16.33 -7.85
CA ARG A 293 25.43 -16.79 -8.88
C ARG A 293 24.76 -17.59 -9.99
N LEU A 294 23.67 -18.30 -9.67
CA LEU A 294 22.87 -19.06 -10.63
C LEU A 294 22.14 -18.13 -11.63
N HIS A 295 21.80 -16.90 -11.21
CA HIS A 295 21.29 -15.85 -12.11
C HIS A 295 22.35 -15.44 -13.16
N THR A 296 23.62 -15.32 -12.75
CA THR A 296 24.71 -14.86 -13.61
C THR A 296 25.10 -15.91 -14.65
N ASP A 297 25.18 -17.18 -14.27
CA ASP A 297 25.51 -18.29 -15.18
C ASP A 297 24.39 -18.57 -16.19
N SER A 298 23.12 -18.38 -15.81
CA SER A 298 21.96 -18.42 -16.72
C SER A 298 22.06 -17.35 -17.83
N MET A 299 22.49 -16.12 -17.48
CA MET A 299 22.69 -15.05 -18.48
C MET A 299 23.92 -15.27 -19.35
N VAL A 300 25.03 -15.80 -18.81
CA VAL A 300 26.23 -16.11 -19.58
C VAL A 300 25.99 -17.27 -20.56
N ASN A 301 25.21 -18.29 -20.17
CA ASN A 301 24.81 -19.37 -21.07
C ASN A 301 23.85 -18.88 -22.17
N LYS A 302 22.92 -17.98 -21.85
CA LYS A 302 22.03 -17.34 -22.84
C LYS A 302 22.80 -16.45 -23.83
N VAL A 303 23.85 -15.76 -23.38
CA VAL A 303 24.76 -14.99 -24.25
C VAL A 303 25.64 -15.92 -25.10
N GLN A 304 26.06 -17.08 -24.60
CA GLN A 304 26.84 -18.05 -25.38
C GLN A 304 26.00 -18.86 -26.39
N GLU A 305 24.71 -19.08 -26.14
CA GLU A 305 23.76 -19.61 -27.14
C GLU A 305 23.44 -18.56 -28.21
N LEU A 306 23.22 -17.30 -27.84
CA LEU A 306 22.99 -16.19 -28.79
C LEU A 306 24.21 -15.87 -29.66
N VAL A 307 25.43 -16.25 -29.25
CA VAL A 307 26.65 -16.10 -30.05
C VAL A 307 26.93 -17.32 -30.95
N ARG A 308 26.16 -18.41 -30.84
CA ARG A 308 26.32 -19.62 -31.67
C ARG A 308 25.32 -19.77 -32.82
N GLU A 309 24.26 -18.94 -32.87
CA GLU A 309 23.23 -19.02 -33.94
C GLU A 309 23.34 -17.93 -35.03
N ASP A 310 24.39 -17.12 -35.06
CA ASP A 310 24.63 -16.13 -36.14
C ASP A 310 25.71 -16.56 -37.17
N ILE A 311 25.72 -17.84 -37.53
CA ILE A 311 26.46 -18.32 -38.70
C ILE A 311 25.55 -19.30 -39.44
N TYR A 312 24.76 -18.80 -40.39
CA TYR A 312 24.33 -19.42 -41.66
C TYR A 312 23.09 -18.67 -42.19
N PHE A 313 23.25 -17.73 -43.13
CA PHE A 313 22.73 -17.86 -44.51
C PHE A 313 23.07 -16.64 -45.38
N ASN A 314 23.25 -16.95 -46.67
CA ASN A 314 23.93 -16.20 -47.72
C ASN A 314 23.27 -14.90 -48.19
N GLN A 315 24.14 -14.00 -48.61
CA GLN A 315 23.90 -12.95 -49.60
C GLN A 315 23.37 -13.54 -50.91
N THR A 316 22.26 -12.99 -51.41
CA THR A 316 21.99 -12.94 -52.85
C THR A 316 21.69 -11.50 -53.24
N GLU A 317 22.41 -11.04 -54.26
CA GLU A 317 22.31 -9.73 -54.89
C GLU A 317 20.91 -9.51 -55.49
N TYR A 318 20.30 -8.35 -55.22
CA TYR A 318 19.31 -7.75 -56.10
C TYR A 318 19.65 -6.28 -56.32
N VAL A 319 19.92 -5.98 -57.59
CA VAL A 319 20.12 -4.64 -58.16
C VAL A 319 18.78 -3.91 -58.18
N VAL A 320 18.73 -2.69 -57.63
CA VAL A 320 17.59 -1.78 -57.82
C VAL A 320 18.06 -0.60 -58.66
N GLN A 321 17.44 -0.47 -59.83
CA GLN A 321 17.52 0.70 -60.71
C GLN A 321 16.78 1.89 -60.07
N GLU A 322 17.41 3.05 -60.13
CA GLU A 322 16.74 4.35 -60.01
C GLU A 322 15.68 4.47 -61.11
N ASP A 323 14.45 4.82 -60.74
CA ASP A 323 13.74 5.83 -61.52
C ASP A 323 12.77 6.65 -60.67
N SER A 324 12.74 7.90 -61.08
CA SER A 324 12.13 9.11 -60.55
C SER A 324 10.60 9.12 -60.51
N SER A 325 10.02 9.69 -59.44
CA SER A 325 8.92 10.66 -59.58
C SER A 325 8.71 11.47 -58.29
N ASP A 326 9.26 12.68 -58.32
CA ASP A 326 8.93 13.78 -57.43
C ASP A 326 7.43 14.13 -57.51
N LYS A 327 6.77 14.22 -56.35
CA LYS A 327 5.73 15.23 -56.07
C LYS A 327 5.79 15.67 -54.61
N ILE A 328 6.67 16.64 -54.41
CA ILE A 328 6.65 17.81 -53.51
C ILE A 328 5.32 17.99 -52.74
N TYR A 329 5.39 17.86 -51.41
CA TYR A 329 4.74 18.78 -50.47
C TYR A 329 5.85 19.45 -49.67
N GLU A 330 6.31 20.61 -50.15
CA GLU A 330 7.08 21.57 -49.38
C GLU A 330 6.11 22.29 -48.41
N GLU A 331 6.13 21.91 -47.14
CA GLU A 331 5.88 22.85 -46.05
C GLU A 331 7.24 23.20 -45.41
N ASP A 332 7.54 24.49 -45.42
CA ASP A 332 8.80 25.17 -45.06
C ASP A 332 9.53 24.62 -43.81
N GLU A 333 10.73 24.08 -43.98
CA GLU A 333 11.69 23.84 -42.88
C GLU A 333 12.08 25.14 -42.14
N ASN A 334 11.91 26.31 -42.77
CA ASN A 334 12.18 27.62 -42.16
C ASN A 334 11.14 28.04 -41.11
N THR A 335 9.88 27.60 -41.22
CA THR A 335 8.81 27.96 -40.26
C THR A 335 8.90 27.12 -38.98
N ILE A 336 9.38 25.88 -39.08
CA ILE A 336 9.61 24.96 -37.94
C ILE A 336 10.82 25.40 -37.10
N ALA A 337 11.86 25.97 -37.73
CA ALA A 337 13.02 26.52 -37.03
C ALA A 337 12.68 27.81 -36.27
N GLN A 338 11.83 28.68 -36.84
CA GLN A 338 11.33 29.89 -36.17
C GLN A 338 10.42 29.55 -34.98
N SER A 339 9.53 28.56 -35.10
CA SER A 339 8.63 28.17 -34.01
C SER A 339 9.37 27.54 -32.82
N ASN A 340 10.47 26.82 -33.04
CA ASN A 340 11.29 26.25 -31.97
C ASN A 340 12.00 27.32 -31.14
N GLN A 341 12.50 28.38 -31.77
CA GLN A 341 13.11 29.50 -31.05
C GLN A 341 12.07 30.25 -30.21
N GLU A 342 10.86 30.46 -30.73
CA GLU A 342 9.77 31.09 -29.99
C GLU A 342 9.36 30.28 -28.76
N ILE A 343 9.21 28.95 -28.88
CA ILE A 343 8.89 28.07 -27.74
C ILE A 343 10.00 28.11 -26.68
N ILE A 344 11.28 28.12 -27.09
CA ILE A 344 12.41 28.26 -26.17
C ILE A 344 12.35 29.59 -25.40
N GLN A 345 12.02 30.69 -26.08
CA GLN A 345 11.86 32.00 -25.41
C GLN A 345 10.65 32.01 -24.48
N GLN A 346 9.54 31.38 -24.88
CA GLN A 346 8.38 31.19 -24.02
C GLN A 346 8.73 30.39 -22.76
N ALA A 347 9.44 29.26 -22.89
CA ALA A 347 9.88 28.46 -21.77
C ALA A 347 10.75 29.27 -20.79
N LYS A 348 11.69 30.08 -21.29
CA LYS A 348 12.53 30.97 -20.47
C LYS A 348 11.69 32.03 -19.73
N ALA A 349 10.73 32.64 -20.42
CA ALA A 349 9.84 33.64 -19.82
C ALA A 349 8.96 33.01 -18.72
N LEU A 350 8.43 31.81 -18.97
CA LEU A 350 7.65 31.07 -17.99
C LEU A 350 8.47 30.74 -16.74
N ARG A 351 9.76 30.38 -16.88
CA ARG A 351 10.65 30.10 -15.74
C ARG A 351 10.75 31.30 -14.81
N ILE A 352 11.00 32.47 -15.39
CA ILE A 352 11.09 33.74 -14.66
C ILE A 352 9.78 34.03 -13.92
N SER A 353 8.63 33.80 -14.58
CA SER A 353 7.32 34.03 -13.98
C SER A 353 6.95 33.04 -12.87
N ASN A 354 7.45 31.80 -12.97
CA ASN A 354 7.18 30.70 -12.04
C ASN A 354 7.93 30.88 -10.70
N LYS A 355 9.00 31.68 -10.67
CA LYS A 355 9.75 32.05 -9.45
C LYS A 355 10.23 30.82 -8.64
N GLY A 356 10.67 29.76 -9.33
CA GLY A 356 11.19 28.54 -8.69
C GLY A 356 10.14 27.65 -8.02
N LYS A 357 8.84 27.87 -8.26
CA LYS A 357 7.80 26.96 -7.78
C LYS A 357 7.97 25.58 -8.40
N LEU A 358 7.94 24.53 -7.58
CA LEU A 358 8.04 23.14 -8.02
C LEU A 358 6.65 22.51 -8.10
N ALA A 359 6.44 21.64 -9.09
CA ALA A 359 5.24 20.82 -9.17
C ALA A 359 5.23 19.76 -8.05
N SER A 360 4.04 19.36 -7.63
CA SER A 360 3.86 18.25 -6.70
C SER A 360 4.13 16.91 -7.37
N THR A 361 4.70 15.97 -6.61
CA THR A 361 4.93 14.58 -7.04
C THR A 361 3.86 13.61 -6.54
N ASN A 362 2.88 14.08 -5.75
CA ASN A 362 1.87 13.23 -5.11
C ASN A 362 1.05 12.43 -6.13
N GLY A 363 0.85 12.95 -7.36
CA GLY A 363 0.31 12.22 -8.52
C GLY A 363 -1.11 11.64 -8.37
N LYS A 364 -1.69 11.71 -7.18
CA LYS A 364 -3.01 11.20 -6.80
C LYS A 364 -4.07 12.28 -6.95
N ILE A 365 -5.28 11.84 -7.30
CA ILE A 365 -6.47 12.68 -7.35
C ILE A 365 -7.28 12.45 -6.08
N TYR A 366 -7.36 13.49 -5.23
CA TYR A 366 -8.25 13.50 -4.08
C TYR A 366 -9.58 14.10 -4.51
N THR A 367 -10.57 13.23 -4.72
CA THR A 367 -11.91 13.60 -5.22
C THR A 367 -12.98 12.72 -4.58
N THR A 368 -14.11 13.32 -4.24
CA THR A 368 -15.30 12.57 -3.77
C THR A 368 -16.23 12.17 -4.92
N GLN A 369 -15.88 12.52 -6.15
CA GLN A 369 -16.64 12.09 -7.33
C GLN A 369 -16.66 10.56 -7.40
N ALA A 370 -17.85 9.98 -7.52
CA ALA A 370 -18.10 8.54 -7.65
C ALA A 370 -17.67 8.01 -9.04
N ALA A 371 -16.39 8.15 -9.37
CA ALA A 371 -15.83 7.77 -10.65
C ALA A 371 -14.36 7.32 -10.57
N VAL A 372 -13.95 6.55 -11.58
CA VAL A 372 -12.59 6.02 -11.78
C VAL A 372 -12.13 6.32 -13.21
N ASN A 373 -10.86 6.08 -13.53
CA ASN A 373 -10.31 6.32 -14.85
C ASN A 373 -9.65 5.08 -15.47
N TYR A 374 -9.85 4.93 -16.78
CA TYR A 374 -8.96 4.14 -17.64
C TYR A 374 -8.04 5.09 -18.41
N SER A 375 -6.74 4.79 -18.33
CA SER A 375 -5.71 5.51 -19.06
C SER A 375 -4.89 4.59 -19.95
N PHE A 376 -4.51 5.08 -21.13
CA PHE A 376 -3.84 4.30 -22.17
C PHE A 376 -2.58 4.98 -22.67
N TYR A 377 -1.60 4.19 -23.10
CA TYR A 377 -0.43 4.63 -23.87
C TYR A 377 -0.05 3.57 -24.93
N GLY A 378 0.69 3.97 -25.97
CA GLY A 378 1.14 3.08 -27.04
C GLY A 378 0.20 3.04 -28.26
N VAL A 379 -0.22 4.20 -28.76
CA VAL A 379 -1.29 4.36 -29.77
C VAL A 379 -0.98 3.82 -31.17
N LYS A 380 0.25 3.34 -31.42
CA LYS A 380 0.72 2.90 -32.75
C LYS A 380 0.01 1.64 -33.27
N GLU A 381 -0.45 0.76 -32.38
CA GLU A 381 -1.04 -0.52 -32.77
C GLU A 381 -2.51 -0.36 -33.19
N GLN A 382 -2.75 -0.10 -34.49
CA GLN A 382 -4.08 0.24 -35.03
C GLN A 382 -5.18 -0.77 -34.69
N VAL A 383 -4.89 -2.07 -34.76
CA VAL A 383 -5.87 -3.13 -34.45
C VAL A 383 -6.24 -3.12 -32.96
N VAL A 384 -5.25 -2.95 -32.09
CA VAL A 384 -5.46 -2.85 -30.63
C VAL A 384 -6.30 -1.62 -30.32
N LEU A 385 -5.93 -0.49 -30.89
CA LEU A 385 -6.63 0.78 -30.68
C LEU A 385 -8.09 0.69 -31.12
N ALA A 386 -8.37 0.14 -32.31
CA ALA A 386 -9.74 -0.02 -32.81
C ALA A 386 -10.61 -0.85 -31.85
N ASN A 387 -10.07 -1.99 -31.37
CA ASN A 387 -10.79 -2.86 -30.45
C ASN A 387 -11.03 -2.21 -29.07
N ILE A 388 -10.05 -1.45 -28.58
CA ILE A 388 -10.19 -0.68 -27.33
C ILE A 388 -11.27 0.39 -27.49
N LEU A 389 -11.23 1.19 -28.56
CA LEU A 389 -12.23 2.24 -28.80
C LEU A 389 -13.64 1.66 -28.98
N GLU A 390 -13.78 0.52 -29.65
CA GLU A 390 -15.06 -0.18 -29.76
C GLU A 390 -15.56 -0.65 -28.38
N THR A 391 -14.68 -1.25 -27.56
CA THR A 391 -15.02 -1.69 -26.21
C THR A 391 -15.42 -0.51 -25.33
N LEU A 392 -14.66 0.59 -25.34
CA LEU A 392 -14.99 1.81 -24.60
C LEU A 392 -16.35 2.39 -25.04
N LYS A 393 -16.68 2.33 -26.34
CA LYS A 393 -17.98 2.76 -26.86
C LYS A 393 -19.12 1.86 -26.38
N ILE A 394 -18.96 0.53 -26.46
CA ILE A 394 -19.97 -0.45 -26.02
C ILE A 394 -20.26 -0.28 -24.53
N GLU A 395 -19.21 -0.12 -23.72
CA GLU A 395 -19.30 0.02 -22.27
C GLU A 395 -19.63 1.47 -21.83
N ASN A 396 -19.77 2.41 -22.78
CA ASN A 396 -20.01 3.84 -22.54
C ASN A 396 -18.98 4.48 -21.58
N ILE A 397 -17.71 4.19 -21.81
CA ILE A 397 -16.57 4.64 -20.99
C ILE A 397 -15.87 5.83 -21.66
N LYS A 398 -15.61 6.88 -20.89
CA LYS A 398 -14.66 7.95 -21.24
C LYS A 398 -13.31 7.67 -20.58
N ALA A 399 -12.24 7.88 -21.33
CA ALA A 399 -10.90 7.44 -21.00
C ALA A 399 -9.88 8.49 -21.40
N THR A 400 -8.66 8.36 -20.87
CA THR A 400 -7.55 9.28 -21.11
C THR A 400 -6.43 8.58 -21.87
N PHE A 401 -6.00 9.14 -22.98
CA PHE A 401 -4.90 8.63 -23.79
C PHE A 401 -3.69 9.53 -23.64
N PHE A 402 -2.60 8.98 -23.12
CA PHE A 402 -1.32 9.65 -23.09
C PHE A 402 -0.62 9.48 -24.44
N VAL A 403 -0.13 10.58 -24.99
CA VAL A 403 0.59 10.63 -26.27
C VAL A 403 1.91 11.36 -26.10
N SER A 404 2.95 10.87 -26.74
CA SER A 404 4.27 11.49 -26.74
C SER A 404 4.47 12.45 -27.91
N GLU A 405 5.56 13.23 -27.87
CA GLU A 405 5.98 14.08 -29.00
C GLU A 405 6.14 13.25 -30.28
N LYS A 406 6.66 12.01 -30.16
CA LYS A 406 6.78 11.09 -31.30
C LYS A 406 5.42 10.64 -31.82
N ASP A 407 4.50 10.27 -30.93
CA ASP A 407 3.15 9.84 -31.35
C ASP A 407 2.41 10.95 -32.09
N LEU A 408 2.54 12.19 -31.61
CA LEU A 408 1.90 13.35 -32.22
C LEU A 408 2.40 13.63 -33.64
N LEU A 409 3.64 13.25 -33.95
CA LEU A 409 4.24 13.42 -35.28
C LEU A 409 3.95 12.24 -36.20
N GLU A 410 4.02 11.01 -35.68
CA GLU A 410 4.00 9.80 -36.52
C GLU A 410 2.61 9.12 -36.59
N ASN A 411 1.75 9.30 -35.58
CA ASN A 411 0.49 8.54 -35.42
C ASN A 411 -0.76 9.47 -35.45
N SER A 412 -0.77 10.45 -36.36
CA SER A 412 -1.79 11.52 -36.34
C SER A 412 -3.22 11.05 -36.66
N GLU A 413 -3.39 9.98 -37.45
CA GLU A 413 -4.71 9.41 -37.77
C GLU A 413 -5.30 8.62 -36.60
N GLU A 414 -4.46 7.87 -35.89
CA GLU A 414 -4.81 7.14 -34.68
C GLU A 414 -5.30 8.12 -33.60
N ILE A 415 -4.56 9.22 -33.40
CA ILE A 415 -4.92 10.26 -32.44
C ILE A 415 -6.21 10.98 -32.85
N ARG A 416 -6.42 11.26 -34.15
CA ARG A 416 -7.71 11.80 -34.65
C ARG A 416 -8.87 10.87 -34.31
N THR A 417 -8.68 9.57 -34.46
CA THR A 417 -9.72 8.57 -34.16
C THR A 417 -10.08 8.55 -32.68
N ILE A 418 -9.08 8.62 -31.78
CA ILE A 418 -9.29 8.74 -30.32
C ILE A 418 -10.12 9.98 -29.97
N VAL A 419 -9.79 11.12 -30.56
CA VAL A 419 -10.49 12.40 -30.31
C VAL A 419 -11.91 12.38 -30.86
N GLN A 420 -12.12 11.82 -32.05
CA GLN A 420 -13.45 11.70 -32.66
C GLN A 420 -14.37 10.75 -31.88
N ALA A 421 -13.82 9.70 -31.25
CA ALA A 421 -14.54 8.87 -30.29
C ALA A 421 -14.83 9.61 -28.96
N GLY A 422 -14.28 10.82 -28.80
CA GLY A 422 -14.55 11.73 -27.69
C GLY A 422 -13.79 11.37 -26.42
N HIS A 423 -12.58 10.81 -26.54
CA HIS A 423 -11.68 10.56 -25.43
C HIS A 423 -10.69 11.71 -25.23
N GLU A 424 -10.11 11.79 -24.03
CA GLU A 424 -9.17 12.83 -23.65
C GLU A 424 -7.74 12.51 -24.10
N LEU A 425 -6.99 13.53 -24.54
CA LEU A 425 -5.54 13.46 -24.75
C LEU A 425 -4.76 14.13 -23.61
N GLN A 426 -3.73 13.44 -23.10
CA GLN A 426 -2.74 13.96 -22.16
C GLN A 426 -1.31 13.59 -22.61
N MET A 427 -0.29 14.09 -21.91
CA MET A 427 1.09 14.06 -22.43
C MET A 427 1.97 12.99 -21.78
N MET A 428 2.66 12.19 -22.61
CA MET A 428 3.68 11.24 -22.16
C MET A 428 5.08 11.80 -22.43
N LEU A 429 5.88 11.98 -21.38
CA LEU A 429 7.29 12.36 -21.48
C LEU A 429 8.17 11.11 -21.48
N ILE A 430 8.86 10.83 -22.60
CA ILE A 430 9.64 9.60 -22.79
C ILE A 430 11.16 9.85 -22.65
N ASP A 431 11.65 11.04 -22.97
CA ASP A 431 13.08 11.34 -23.02
C ASP A 431 13.62 11.74 -21.64
N VAL A 432 13.91 10.73 -20.82
CA VAL A 432 14.41 10.91 -19.44
C VAL A 432 15.83 11.49 -19.38
N GLN A 433 16.58 11.50 -20.50
CA GLN A 433 17.92 12.09 -20.55
C GLN A 433 17.86 13.64 -20.59
N LYS A 434 16.73 14.20 -20.99
CA LYS A 434 16.42 15.64 -20.94
C LYS A 434 15.87 16.01 -19.56
N SER A 435 16.75 16.13 -18.57
CA SER A 435 16.39 16.43 -17.19
C SER A 435 16.54 17.91 -16.81
N ASP A 436 17.01 18.76 -17.72
CA ASP A 436 17.07 20.20 -17.53
C ASP A 436 15.72 20.88 -17.85
N TYR A 437 15.48 22.03 -17.20
CA TYR A 437 14.22 22.75 -17.32
C TYR A 437 13.86 23.06 -18.77
N LEU A 438 14.84 23.51 -19.58
CA LEU A 438 14.54 24.05 -20.89
C LEU A 438 14.10 22.94 -21.83
N SER A 439 14.76 21.79 -21.78
CA SER A 439 14.40 20.62 -22.56
C SER A 439 13.00 20.10 -22.20
N VAL A 440 12.68 19.98 -20.91
CA VAL A 440 11.38 19.50 -20.44
C VAL A 440 10.26 20.49 -20.79
N ALA A 441 10.43 21.77 -20.44
CA ALA A 441 9.43 22.80 -20.68
C ALA A 441 9.16 22.96 -22.19
N THR A 442 10.19 22.90 -23.02
CA THR A 442 10.04 22.98 -24.48
C THR A 442 9.24 21.79 -25.03
N SER A 443 9.52 20.56 -24.56
CA SER A 443 8.76 19.38 -25.00
C SER A 443 7.29 19.47 -24.59
N ILE A 444 7.01 19.89 -23.35
CA ILE A 444 5.64 20.11 -22.86
C ILE A 444 4.91 21.15 -23.73
N LEU A 445 5.51 22.33 -23.93
CA LEU A 445 4.89 23.41 -24.71
C LEU A 445 4.63 23.02 -26.16
N LYS A 446 5.55 22.25 -26.79
CA LYS A 446 5.36 21.71 -28.14
C LYS A 446 4.14 20.80 -28.20
N MET A 447 4.06 19.82 -27.31
CA MET A 447 2.93 18.89 -27.29
C MET A 447 1.61 19.61 -26.99
N GLN A 448 1.59 20.54 -26.03
CA GLN A 448 0.42 21.38 -25.76
C GLN A 448 -0.03 22.16 -26.99
N ASN A 449 0.91 22.76 -27.74
CA ASN A 449 0.60 23.50 -28.96
C ASN A 449 0.00 22.59 -30.03
N ILE A 450 0.60 21.41 -30.27
CA ILE A 450 0.09 20.44 -31.25
C ILE A 450 -1.31 19.93 -30.84
N ILE A 451 -1.48 19.48 -29.58
CA ILE A 451 -2.77 19.00 -29.05
C ILE A 451 -3.87 20.06 -29.19
N LYS A 452 -3.55 21.32 -28.89
CA LYS A 452 -4.49 22.43 -28.98
C LYS A 452 -4.86 22.79 -30.43
N THR A 453 -3.87 22.91 -31.31
CA THR A 453 -4.08 23.42 -32.67
C THR A 453 -4.66 22.36 -33.59
N GLN A 454 -4.13 21.14 -33.56
CA GLN A 454 -4.53 20.06 -34.45
C GLN A 454 -5.74 19.27 -33.91
N TYR A 455 -5.82 19.07 -32.59
CA TYR A 455 -6.82 18.18 -31.99
C TYR A 455 -7.87 18.90 -31.14
N ARG A 456 -7.79 20.23 -31.02
CA ARG A 456 -8.76 21.09 -30.30
C ARG A 456 -8.98 20.70 -28.83
N GLN A 457 -8.02 20.02 -28.21
CA GLN A 457 -8.03 19.68 -26.78
C GLN A 457 -6.98 20.49 -26.01
N VAL A 458 -7.05 20.45 -24.68
CA VAL A 458 -6.07 21.10 -23.81
C VAL A 458 -5.49 20.03 -22.88
N ALA A 459 -4.19 19.79 -23.01
CA ALA A 459 -3.47 18.85 -22.16
C ALA A 459 -2.75 19.61 -21.03
N THR A 460 -3.07 19.22 -19.79
CA THR A 460 -2.52 19.81 -18.55
C THR A 460 -1.91 18.77 -17.63
N TYR A 461 -2.01 17.49 -17.98
CA TYR A 461 -1.46 16.40 -17.18
C TYR A 461 -0.35 15.72 -17.98
N ILE A 462 0.76 15.46 -17.28
CA ILE A 462 1.89 14.73 -17.81
C ILE A 462 2.12 13.45 -17.04
N ARG A 463 2.71 12.48 -17.72
CA ARG A 463 3.18 11.22 -17.14
C ARG A 463 4.50 10.79 -17.77
N TYR A 464 5.28 10.01 -17.03
CA TYR A 464 6.40 9.23 -17.57
C TYR A 464 6.01 7.75 -17.73
N PRO A 465 6.53 7.05 -18.76
CA PRO A 465 6.13 5.67 -19.06
C PRO A 465 6.62 4.65 -18.02
N TYR A 466 7.59 5.05 -17.19
CA TYR A 466 8.23 4.27 -16.13
C TYR A 466 8.46 5.18 -14.91
N ASP A 467 8.88 4.59 -13.79
CA ASP A 467 9.28 5.38 -12.63
C ASP A 467 10.51 6.21 -12.94
N VAL A 468 10.38 7.53 -12.76
CA VAL A 468 11.43 8.51 -13.04
C VAL A 468 11.73 9.29 -11.77
N ARG A 469 13.02 9.50 -11.50
CA ARG A 469 13.45 10.45 -10.48
C ARG A 469 13.28 11.86 -11.00
N TYR A 470 12.32 12.59 -10.43
CA TYR A 470 12.10 14.00 -10.76
C TYR A 470 13.24 14.87 -10.19
N THR A 471 13.89 15.67 -11.04
CA THR A 471 14.80 16.74 -10.63
C THR A 471 14.02 18.02 -10.36
N ASP A 472 14.57 18.95 -9.58
CA ASP A 472 13.98 20.27 -9.36
C ASP A 472 13.75 21.01 -10.69
N GLU A 473 14.66 20.87 -11.64
CA GLU A 473 14.54 21.42 -13.00
C GLU A 473 13.32 20.88 -13.75
N MET A 474 13.05 19.56 -13.65
CA MET A 474 11.87 18.93 -14.24
C MET A 474 10.58 19.42 -13.56
N LEU A 475 10.56 19.43 -12.21
CA LEU A 475 9.38 19.86 -11.45
C LEU A 475 9.09 21.35 -11.65
N GLU A 476 10.12 22.18 -11.77
CA GLU A 476 9.98 23.59 -12.12
C GLU A 476 9.42 23.75 -13.53
N ALA A 477 9.88 22.96 -14.51
CA ALA A 477 9.35 22.98 -15.87
C ALA A 477 7.88 22.59 -15.93
N VAL A 478 7.48 21.54 -15.21
CA VAL A 478 6.08 21.11 -15.09
C VAL A 478 5.23 22.24 -14.50
N SER A 479 5.64 22.81 -13.37
CA SER A 479 4.93 23.93 -12.73
C SER A 479 4.85 25.16 -13.64
N ALA A 480 5.96 25.55 -14.27
CA ALA A 480 6.05 26.75 -15.09
C ALA A 480 5.19 26.67 -16.36
N THR A 481 4.99 25.47 -16.90
CA THR A 481 4.14 25.22 -18.07
C THR A 481 2.67 25.04 -17.73
N GLY A 482 2.29 25.18 -16.46
CA GLY A 482 0.90 25.02 -16.01
C GLY A 482 0.42 23.58 -16.14
N THR A 483 1.33 22.61 -15.99
CA THR A 483 1.01 21.18 -16.02
C THR A 483 1.18 20.54 -14.66
N GLU A 484 0.58 19.36 -14.48
CA GLU A 484 0.68 18.56 -13.27
C GLU A 484 1.11 17.14 -13.59
N ILE A 485 1.87 16.53 -12.68
CA ILE A 485 2.24 15.12 -12.76
C ILE A 485 1.07 14.28 -12.26
N ILE A 486 0.69 13.26 -13.03
CA ILE A 486 -0.32 12.28 -12.64
C ILE A 486 0.25 10.86 -12.58
N GLY A 487 -0.09 10.15 -11.50
CA GLY A 487 0.34 8.79 -11.21
C GLY A 487 -0.63 7.73 -11.77
N GLN A 488 -0.40 6.47 -11.40
CA GLN A 488 -1.37 5.38 -11.58
C GLN A 488 -1.56 4.69 -10.23
N ASP A 489 -2.72 4.11 -10.01
CA ASP A 489 -2.98 3.25 -8.86
C ASP A 489 -2.80 1.79 -9.25
N ILE A 490 -3.18 1.44 -10.49
CA ILE A 490 -3.04 0.08 -11.01
C ILE A 490 -2.41 0.13 -12.41
N ALA A 491 -1.18 -0.37 -12.55
CA ALA A 491 -0.63 -0.73 -13.86
C ALA A 491 -1.03 -2.15 -14.24
N ILE A 492 -1.50 -2.33 -15.47
CA ILE A 492 -1.76 -3.65 -16.05
C ILE A 492 -0.46 -4.28 -16.53
N ALA A 493 0.34 -3.54 -17.30
CA ALA A 493 1.66 -3.98 -17.72
C ALA A 493 2.70 -3.78 -16.61
N ARG A 494 3.39 -4.86 -16.22
CA ARG A 494 4.45 -4.84 -15.19
C ARG A 494 5.56 -5.81 -15.57
N SER A 495 6.80 -5.51 -15.21
CA SER A 495 7.95 -6.38 -15.47
C SER A 495 7.83 -7.78 -14.86
N SER A 496 7.04 -7.93 -13.79
CA SER A 496 6.72 -9.21 -13.16
C SER A 496 5.69 -10.06 -13.91
N ILE A 497 5.04 -9.51 -14.94
CA ILE A 497 4.05 -10.19 -15.76
C ILE A 497 4.61 -10.32 -17.19
N PRO A 498 4.95 -11.54 -17.65
CA PRO A 498 5.44 -11.75 -19.01
C PRO A 498 4.53 -11.15 -20.08
N LYS A 499 5.11 -10.71 -21.20
CA LYS A 499 4.36 -10.19 -22.36
C LYS A 499 3.46 -11.24 -23.03
N THR A 500 3.77 -12.52 -22.81
CA THR A 500 3.01 -13.68 -23.27
C THR A 500 1.90 -14.10 -22.30
N SER A 501 1.71 -13.38 -21.19
CA SER A 501 0.74 -13.77 -20.17
C SER A 501 -0.69 -13.69 -20.68
N THR A 502 -1.50 -14.62 -20.19
CA THR A 502 -2.93 -14.67 -20.48
C THR A 502 -3.70 -13.66 -19.62
N SER A 503 -4.94 -13.37 -20.02
CA SER A 503 -5.86 -12.54 -19.22
C SER A 503 -6.09 -13.14 -17.82
N GLU A 504 -6.22 -14.47 -17.70
CA GLU A 504 -6.40 -15.16 -16.41
C GLU A 504 -5.24 -14.91 -15.45
N GLU A 505 -4.00 -14.98 -15.95
CA GLU A 505 -2.80 -14.71 -15.14
C GLU A 505 -2.76 -13.27 -14.65
N ILE A 506 -3.09 -12.32 -15.53
CA ILE A 506 -3.14 -10.89 -15.20
C ILE A 506 -4.26 -10.61 -14.20
N ILE A 507 -5.46 -11.13 -14.45
CA ILE A 507 -6.62 -11.02 -13.56
C ILE A 507 -6.30 -11.60 -12.19
N LYS A 508 -5.60 -12.73 -12.11
CA LYS A 508 -5.17 -13.31 -10.84
C LYS A 508 -4.25 -12.36 -10.06
N VAL A 509 -3.29 -11.73 -10.73
CA VAL A 509 -2.41 -10.74 -10.10
C VAL A 509 -3.19 -9.51 -9.62
N ILE A 510 -4.15 -9.01 -10.41
CA ILE A 510 -5.00 -7.87 -10.03
C ILE A 510 -5.93 -8.24 -8.87
N SER A 511 -6.54 -9.43 -8.90
CA SER A 511 -7.44 -9.93 -7.86
C SER A 511 -6.74 -10.07 -6.51
N ASN A 512 -5.48 -10.50 -6.53
CA ASN A 512 -4.68 -10.76 -5.33
C ASN A 512 -4.16 -9.49 -4.65
N GLN A 513 -4.33 -8.30 -5.24
CA GLN A 513 -3.96 -7.02 -4.61
C GLN A 513 -4.86 -6.65 -3.42
N GLY A 514 -5.84 -7.50 -3.07
CA GLY A 514 -6.64 -7.37 -1.85
C GLY A 514 -7.73 -6.29 -1.89
N ASN A 515 -7.71 -5.41 -2.88
CA ASN A 515 -8.74 -4.39 -3.06
C ASN A 515 -9.99 -5.02 -3.72
N LYS A 516 -11.12 -5.03 -3.01
CA LYS A 516 -12.37 -5.64 -3.51
C LYS A 516 -13.04 -4.78 -4.59
N ALA A 517 -12.86 -3.47 -4.56
CA ALA A 517 -13.35 -2.52 -5.56
C ALA A 517 -12.30 -1.44 -5.85
N LEU A 518 -12.42 -0.76 -6.99
CA LEU A 518 -11.67 0.47 -7.24
C LEU A 518 -12.24 1.59 -6.39
N LYS A 519 -11.36 2.48 -5.95
CA LYS A 519 -11.69 3.65 -5.13
C LYS A 519 -11.93 4.86 -6.02
N ARG A 520 -12.71 5.83 -5.51
CA ARG A 520 -12.93 7.11 -6.19
C ARG A 520 -11.60 7.76 -6.59
N GLY A 521 -11.50 8.20 -7.83
CA GLY A 521 -10.31 8.85 -8.37
C GLY A 521 -9.17 7.91 -8.80
N GLU A 522 -9.29 6.58 -8.60
CA GLU A 522 -8.23 5.65 -9.01
C GLU A 522 -8.07 5.58 -10.54
N ILE A 523 -6.81 5.51 -10.97
CA ILE A 523 -6.40 5.45 -12.37
C ILE A 523 -5.83 4.06 -12.68
N VAL A 524 -6.49 3.34 -13.58
CA VAL A 524 -5.99 2.08 -14.14
C VAL A 524 -5.27 2.38 -15.46
N TYR A 525 -4.00 1.98 -15.54
CA TYR A 525 -3.11 2.28 -16.65
C TYR A 525 -2.80 1.06 -17.52
N PHE A 526 -3.07 1.21 -18.81
CA PHE A 526 -2.91 0.20 -19.84
C PHE A 526 -1.80 0.60 -20.83
N ARG A 527 -0.92 -0.35 -21.14
CA ARG A 527 0.06 -0.26 -22.23
C ARG A 527 -0.44 -1.09 -23.42
N MET A 528 -0.84 -0.41 -24.49
CA MET A 528 -1.37 -1.06 -25.70
C MET A 528 -0.29 -1.76 -26.52
N ASP A 529 0.97 -1.43 -26.29
CA ASP A 529 2.16 -1.92 -27.00
C ASP A 529 2.95 -2.97 -26.19
N TYR A 530 2.39 -3.51 -25.10
CA TYR A 530 3.12 -4.38 -24.18
C TYR A 530 2.91 -5.88 -24.39
N TYR A 531 1.66 -6.33 -24.44
CA TYR A 531 1.31 -7.75 -24.54
C TYR A 531 1.27 -8.22 -25.99
N GLU A 532 1.71 -9.46 -26.22
CA GLU A 532 1.71 -10.07 -27.56
C GLU A 532 0.30 -10.43 -28.02
N ASP A 533 -0.56 -10.90 -27.11
CA ASP A 533 -1.98 -11.12 -27.39
C ASP A 533 -2.79 -9.85 -27.07
N HIS A 534 -3.33 -9.25 -28.12
CA HIS A 534 -4.10 -8.03 -28.07
C HIS A 534 -5.49 -8.20 -27.41
N GLN A 535 -6.02 -9.42 -27.31
CA GLN A 535 -7.32 -9.68 -26.66
C GLN A 535 -7.25 -9.56 -25.14
N VAL A 536 -6.05 -9.80 -24.57
CA VAL A 536 -5.80 -9.78 -23.13
C VAL A 536 -6.25 -8.47 -22.48
N LEU A 537 -5.97 -7.33 -23.11
CA LEU A 537 -6.35 -6.02 -22.58
C LEU A 537 -7.87 -5.86 -22.49
N LEU A 538 -8.61 -6.35 -23.48
CA LEU A 538 -10.07 -6.24 -23.54
C LEU A 538 -10.73 -7.07 -22.43
N GLU A 539 -10.23 -8.27 -22.19
CA GLU A 539 -10.73 -9.16 -21.14
C GLU A 539 -10.44 -8.61 -19.75
N VAL A 540 -9.23 -8.09 -19.54
CA VAL A 540 -8.85 -7.44 -18.28
C VAL A 540 -9.69 -6.18 -18.03
N MET A 541 -9.94 -5.35 -19.05
CA MET A 541 -10.83 -4.19 -18.93
C MET A 541 -12.24 -4.60 -18.49
N LYS A 542 -12.83 -5.60 -19.14
CA LYS A 542 -14.18 -6.10 -18.78
C LYS A 542 -14.22 -6.65 -17.36
N TYR A 543 -13.20 -7.42 -16.96
CA TYR A 543 -13.08 -7.92 -15.59
C TYR A 543 -13.04 -6.76 -14.58
N ILE A 544 -12.17 -5.76 -14.79
CA ILE A 544 -12.05 -4.63 -13.86
C ILE A 544 -13.38 -3.88 -13.77
N LYS A 545 -14.03 -3.61 -14.89
CA LYS A 545 -15.34 -2.97 -14.90
C LYS A 545 -16.35 -3.77 -14.05
N ASN A 546 -16.52 -5.05 -14.33
CA ASN A 546 -17.57 -5.86 -13.70
C ASN A 546 -17.27 -6.16 -12.22
N GLU A 547 -16.05 -6.57 -11.93
CA GLU A 547 -15.66 -7.14 -10.63
C GLU A 547 -15.04 -6.12 -9.68
N LYS A 548 -14.67 -4.93 -10.15
CA LYS A 548 -14.05 -3.88 -9.32
C LYS A 548 -14.77 -2.53 -9.38
N VAL A 549 -15.60 -2.26 -10.38
CA VAL A 549 -16.32 -0.96 -10.50
C VAL A 549 -17.80 -1.16 -10.30
N ASP A 550 -18.43 -2.06 -11.04
CA ASP A 550 -19.87 -2.32 -10.97
C ASP A 550 -20.28 -2.91 -9.60
N ASN A 551 -19.39 -3.66 -8.94
CA ASN A 551 -19.63 -4.21 -7.60
C ASN A 551 -19.75 -3.14 -6.48
N THR A 552 -19.46 -1.87 -6.78
CA THR A 552 -19.77 -0.72 -5.89
C THR A 552 -21.24 -0.33 -5.95
N GLY A 553 -21.98 -0.77 -6.96
CA GLY A 553 -23.39 -0.47 -7.14
C GLY A 553 -24.30 -1.40 -6.36
N TYR A 554 -25.49 -0.89 -6.03
CA TYR A 554 -26.55 -1.63 -5.36
C TYR A 554 -27.57 -2.15 -6.39
N LEU A 555 -28.05 -3.39 -6.21
CA LEU A 555 -29.06 -4.00 -7.08
C LEU A 555 -30.48 -3.59 -6.66
N ASP A 556 -30.92 -2.41 -7.07
CA ASP A 556 -32.29 -1.94 -6.82
C ASP A 556 -33.28 -2.60 -7.81
N ARG A 557 -34.11 -3.51 -7.31
CA ARG A 557 -35.12 -4.24 -8.11
C ARG A 557 -34.52 -4.91 -9.36
N GLY A 558 -33.34 -5.50 -9.20
CA GLY A 558 -32.61 -6.18 -10.27
C GLY A 558 -31.88 -5.25 -11.24
N LYS A 559 -31.88 -3.93 -11.00
CA LYS A 559 -31.10 -2.97 -11.77
C LYS A 559 -29.94 -2.45 -10.94
N LEU A 560 -28.73 -2.51 -11.49
CA LEU A 560 -27.56 -1.92 -10.85
C LEU A 560 -27.66 -0.39 -10.83
N MET A 561 -27.59 0.19 -9.64
CA MET A 561 -27.71 1.62 -9.38
C MET A 561 -26.56 2.08 -8.47
N GLY A 562 -26.13 3.33 -8.64
CA GLY A 562 -25.13 3.94 -7.75
C GLY A 562 -23.70 3.43 -7.91
N SER A 563 -23.40 2.56 -8.88
CA SER A 563 -22.02 2.16 -9.19
C SER A 563 -21.18 3.34 -9.68
N TYR A 564 -19.87 3.22 -9.52
CA TYR A 564 -18.94 4.23 -10.04
C TYR A 564 -19.00 4.32 -11.55
N LYS A 565 -18.82 5.55 -12.02
CA LYS A 565 -18.72 5.86 -13.45
C LYS A 565 -17.27 5.89 -13.88
N PHE A 566 -17.07 5.94 -15.19
CA PHE A 566 -15.76 6.28 -15.74
C PHE A 566 -15.72 7.75 -16.11
N ALA A 567 -14.64 8.41 -15.73
CA ALA A 567 -14.36 9.80 -16.05
C ALA A 567 -12.91 9.94 -16.54
N THR A 568 -12.69 10.94 -17.38
CA THR A 568 -11.35 11.34 -17.82
C THR A 568 -10.56 11.92 -16.64
N ILE A 569 -9.23 11.91 -16.72
CA ILE A 569 -8.36 12.47 -15.66
C ILE A 569 -8.72 13.94 -15.41
N LYS A 570 -8.96 14.72 -16.46
CA LYS A 570 -9.40 16.11 -16.31
C LYS A 570 -10.75 16.23 -15.60
N GLU A 571 -11.73 15.39 -15.89
CA GLU A 571 -13.02 15.42 -15.19
C GLU A 571 -12.86 15.07 -13.70
N LEU A 572 -11.98 14.11 -13.36
CA LEU A 572 -11.72 13.73 -11.96
C LEU A 572 -10.92 14.80 -11.20
N ALA A 573 -9.94 15.43 -11.86
CA ALA A 573 -9.02 16.39 -11.26
C ALA A 573 -9.50 17.85 -11.38
N GLN A 574 -10.64 18.10 -12.02
CA GLN A 574 -11.22 19.44 -12.16
C GLN A 574 -12.70 19.39 -11.83
N GLY A 575 -13.12 20.10 -10.78
CA GLY A 575 -14.53 20.16 -10.39
C GLY A 575 -14.71 20.71 -8.98
N ASN A 576 -15.94 20.60 -8.48
CA ASN A 576 -16.29 21.03 -7.12
C ASN A 576 -16.13 19.90 -6.09
N GLU A 577 -15.74 18.71 -6.53
CA GLU A 577 -15.59 17.50 -5.70
C GLU A 577 -14.13 17.19 -5.36
N ILE A 578 -13.18 18.00 -5.84
CA ILE A 578 -11.76 17.89 -5.50
C ILE A 578 -11.47 18.54 -4.14
N TYR A 579 -10.47 18.03 -3.43
CA TYR A 579 -10.04 18.57 -2.15
C TYR A 579 -8.55 18.35 -1.88
N SER A 580 -8.01 19.07 -0.89
CA SER A 580 -6.63 18.88 -0.44
C SER A 580 -6.57 17.85 0.70
N TYR A 581 -5.63 16.91 0.60
CA TYR A 581 -5.35 15.94 1.65
C TYR A 581 -3.84 15.92 2.00
N PRO A 582 -3.48 16.01 3.29
CA PRO A 582 -4.35 16.31 4.43
C PRO A 582 -4.95 17.73 4.33
N VAL A 583 -6.08 17.94 5.01
CA VAL A 583 -6.69 19.27 5.15
C VAL A 583 -5.70 20.21 5.83
N GLU A 584 -5.44 21.37 5.22
CA GLU A 584 -4.51 22.35 5.77
C GLU A 584 -5.03 22.93 7.09
N GLU A 585 -4.15 23.15 8.07
CA GLU A 585 -4.46 23.67 9.40
C GLU A 585 -5.30 24.97 9.38
N LYS A 586 -5.02 25.85 8.41
CA LYS A 586 -5.78 27.11 8.24
C LYS A 586 -7.25 26.89 7.83
N ASN A 587 -7.56 25.75 7.22
CA ASN A 587 -8.89 25.41 6.72
C ASN A 587 -9.72 24.59 7.72
N LEU A 588 -9.09 24.04 8.77
CA LEU A 588 -9.80 23.30 9.80
C LEU A 588 -10.83 24.18 10.53
N LEU A 589 -12.01 23.62 10.82
CA LEU A 589 -13.05 24.29 11.58
C LEU A 589 -12.60 24.54 13.03
N GLN A 590 -12.97 25.68 13.59
CA GLN A 590 -12.50 26.10 14.93
C GLN A 590 -12.89 25.11 16.03
N ASN A 591 -14.09 24.54 15.95
CA ASN A 591 -14.61 23.56 16.90
C ASN A 591 -13.98 22.16 16.76
N VAL A 592 -13.12 21.95 15.76
CA VAL A 592 -12.41 20.69 15.48
C VAL A 592 -10.93 20.78 15.87
N LYS A 593 -10.33 21.98 15.86
CA LYS A 593 -8.89 22.20 16.11
C LYS A 593 -8.42 21.78 17.50
N GLU A 594 -9.23 22.03 18.53
CA GLU A 594 -8.79 21.93 19.94
C GLU A 594 -9.55 20.86 20.74
N THR A 595 -10.27 19.97 20.06
CA THR A 595 -11.28 19.14 20.73
C THR A 595 -10.68 17.93 21.44
N ILE A 596 -9.76 17.21 20.79
CA ILE A 596 -9.23 15.94 21.32
C ILE A 596 -7.69 15.95 21.29
N ARG A 597 -7.06 15.77 22.46
CA ARG A 597 -5.60 15.75 22.64
C ARG A 597 -5.20 15.13 23.98
N ILE A 598 -3.98 14.59 24.06
CA ILE A 598 -3.42 13.94 25.26
C ILE A 598 -3.30 14.92 26.44
N ASP A 599 -2.85 16.15 26.19
CA ASP A 599 -2.57 17.14 27.25
C ASP A 599 -3.83 17.85 27.80
N ASN A 600 -5.04 17.34 27.49
CA ASN A 600 -6.26 17.90 28.06
C ASN A 600 -6.25 17.67 29.58
N LYS A 601 -5.97 18.73 30.34
CA LYS A 601 -6.00 18.72 31.83
C LYS A 601 -7.43 18.74 32.39
N ILE A 602 -8.39 18.15 31.68
CA ILE A 602 -9.78 18.14 32.10
C ILE A 602 -9.99 16.88 32.92
N GLN A 603 -10.08 17.04 34.23
CA GLN A 603 -10.45 15.94 35.11
C GLN A 603 -11.96 15.72 34.99
N TYR A 604 -12.36 14.63 34.31
CA TYR A 604 -13.76 14.24 34.22
C TYR A 604 -14.12 13.36 35.40
N GLY A 605 -15.10 13.80 36.18
CA GLY A 605 -15.67 13.04 37.29
C GLY A 605 -16.95 12.31 36.88
N LEU A 606 -17.47 11.50 37.80
CA LEU A 606 -18.69 10.72 37.62
C LEU A 606 -19.91 11.57 37.14
N GLU A 607 -20.01 12.83 37.55
CA GLU A 607 -21.12 13.72 37.14
C GLU A 607 -21.17 13.99 35.63
N GLU A 608 -20.03 14.01 34.95
CA GLU A 608 -20.00 14.19 33.50
C GLU A 608 -20.23 12.86 32.79
N LEU A 609 -19.68 11.76 33.33
CA LEU A 609 -19.99 10.39 32.88
C LEU A 609 -21.50 10.14 32.84
N LYS A 610 -22.24 10.47 33.91
CA LYS A 610 -23.71 10.31 34.00
C LYS A 610 -24.47 10.99 32.86
N LYS A 611 -23.98 12.13 32.37
CA LYS A 611 -24.67 12.93 31.33
C LYS A 611 -24.30 12.54 29.91
N ARG A 612 -23.14 11.88 29.74
CA ARG A 612 -22.45 11.73 28.45
C ARG A 612 -22.17 10.28 28.07
N TYR A 613 -22.41 9.34 28.99
CA TYR A 613 -22.40 7.92 28.71
C TYR A 613 -23.80 7.48 28.29
N ILE A 614 -23.93 6.91 27.09
CA ILE A 614 -25.13 6.26 26.57
C ILE A 614 -24.79 4.77 26.46
N GLY A 615 -25.30 3.98 27.39
CA GLY A 615 -24.86 2.61 27.64
C GLY A 615 -25.52 1.56 26.77
N ASN A 616 -25.65 0.35 27.32
CA ASN A 616 -26.31 -0.78 26.67
C ASN A 616 -26.99 -1.64 27.74
N GLN A 617 -28.20 -2.11 27.46
CA GLN A 617 -29.03 -2.86 28.41
C GLN A 617 -28.43 -4.19 28.89
N PHE A 618 -27.43 -4.72 28.20
CA PHE A 618 -26.70 -5.93 28.58
C PHE A 618 -25.44 -5.64 29.41
N VAL A 619 -25.07 -4.36 29.56
CA VAL A 619 -23.87 -3.88 30.25
C VAL A 619 -24.30 -2.99 31.41
N ASN A 620 -24.83 -3.60 32.47
CA ASN A 620 -25.58 -2.89 33.52
C ASN A 620 -25.28 -3.36 34.97
N SER A 621 -24.19 -4.12 35.18
CA SER A 621 -23.78 -4.65 36.47
C SER A 621 -22.29 -4.39 36.76
N GLU A 622 -21.86 -4.54 38.01
CA GLU A 622 -20.44 -4.40 38.38
C GLU A 622 -19.53 -5.40 37.64
N LEU A 623 -20.09 -6.55 37.23
CA LEU A 623 -19.38 -7.55 36.42
C LEU A 623 -19.16 -7.08 34.98
N SER A 624 -20.10 -6.30 34.44
CA SER A 624 -20.05 -5.83 33.06
C SER A 624 -19.48 -4.40 32.91
N LEU A 625 -19.46 -3.63 34.01
CA LEU A 625 -18.93 -2.27 34.14
C LEU A 625 -17.89 -2.20 35.27
N PRO A 626 -16.73 -2.86 35.13
CA PRO A 626 -15.73 -2.94 36.19
C PRO A 626 -15.22 -1.55 36.60
N GLY A 627 -14.99 -1.38 37.90
CA GLY A 627 -14.53 -0.12 38.51
C GLY A 627 -15.67 0.82 38.95
N PHE A 628 -16.90 0.62 38.44
CA PHE A 628 -18.09 1.31 38.95
C PHE A 628 -18.72 0.53 40.11
N SER A 629 -19.17 1.25 41.15
CA SER A 629 -20.01 0.65 42.20
C SER A 629 -21.47 0.58 41.77
N SER A 630 -22.25 -0.32 42.37
CA SER A 630 -23.69 -0.48 42.10
C SER A 630 -24.46 0.85 42.17
N THR A 631 -24.15 1.72 43.13
CA THR A 631 -24.80 3.03 43.28
C THR A 631 -24.40 4.02 42.19
N GLU A 632 -23.22 3.88 41.60
CA GLU A 632 -22.80 4.67 40.43
C GLU A 632 -23.52 4.18 39.17
N ILE A 633 -23.62 2.85 38.99
CA ILE A 633 -24.28 2.23 37.83
C ILE A 633 -25.77 2.61 37.78
N GLU A 634 -26.47 2.64 38.92
CA GLU A 634 -27.87 3.11 39.00
C GLU A 634 -28.09 4.53 38.46
N GLN A 635 -27.02 5.34 38.36
CA GLN A 635 -27.08 6.72 37.88
C GLN A 635 -26.58 6.88 36.44
N LEU A 636 -26.02 5.84 35.85
CA LEU A 636 -25.60 5.83 34.44
C LEU A 636 -26.77 5.46 33.55
N ASP A 637 -26.80 5.99 32.32
CA ASP A 637 -27.64 5.38 31.30
C ASP A 637 -27.10 3.99 30.96
N THR A 638 -27.89 2.98 31.30
CA THR A 638 -27.66 1.59 30.91
C THR A 638 -28.66 1.15 29.85
N THR A 639 -29.51 2.04 29.34
CA THR A 639 -30.53 1.67 28.34
C THR A 639 -30.00 1.74 26.92
N GLY A 640 -29.04 2.64 26.65
CA GLY A 640 -28.52 2.91 25.31
C GLY A 640 -29.38 3.84 24.47
N ARG A 641 -30.35 4.50 25.10
CA ARG A 641 -31.28 5.47 24.48
C ARG A 641 -31.28 6.76 25.27
N PHE A 642 -31.54 7.87 24.58
CA PHE A 642 -31.50 9.22 25.18
C PHE A 642 -32.74 10.08 24.83
N THR A 643 -33.75 9.50 24.19
CA THR A 643 -35.01 10.16 23.84
C THR A 643 -36.15 9.15 23.77
N ASP A 644 -37.37 9.58 24.07
CA ASP A 644 -38.60 8.80 23.94
C ASP A 644 -39.39 9.14 22.65
N GLU A 645 -38.84 10.01 21.80
CA GLU A 645 -39.43 10.34 20.50
C GLU A 645 -39.44 9.12 19.56
N PRO A 646 -40.42 9.01 18.64
CA PRO A 646 -40.46 7.94 17.64
C PRO A 646 -39.41 8.21 16.56
N VAL A 647 -38.14 8.08 16.93
CA VAL A 647 -36.96 8.27 16.08
C VAL A 647 -36.03 7.07 16.24
N ILE A 648 -35.39 6.65 15.14
CA ILE A 648 -34.36 5.61 15.13
C ILE A 648 -33.05 6.23 14.65
N PHE A 649 -31.96 5.95 15.37
CA PHE A 649 -30.61 6.36 15.01
C PHE A 649 -29.89 5.17 14.39
N LEU A 650 -29.61 5.23 13.09
CA LEU A 650 -28.79 4.23 12.42
C LEU A 650 -27.32 4.58 12.61
N SER A 651 -26.52 3.60 13.04
CA SER A 651 -25.08 3.78 13.15
C SER A 651 -24.29 2.58 12.68
N PHE A 652 -23.10 2.85 12.13
CA PHE A 652 -22.26 1.85 11.47
C PHE A 652 -20.84 1.89 12.02
N ASP A 653 -20.33 0.73 12.41
CA ASP A 653 -19.01 0.55 13.01
C ASP A 653 -18.00 0.03 12.00
N ASP A 654 -16.73 0.15 12.37
CA ASP A 654 -15.54 -0.31 11.64
C ASP A 654 -15.25 0.44 10.33
N TRP A 655 -14.78 -0.29 9.33
CA TRP A 655 -14.35 0.16 8.02
C TRP A 655 -14.54 -0.97 7.00
N GLY A 656 -14.72 -0.62 5.73
CA GLY A 656 -14.95 -1.57 4.64
C GLY A 656 -14.49 -1.03 3.29
N SER A 657 -14.66 -1.84 2.25
CA SER A 657 -14.34 -1.41 0.88
C SER A 657 -15.44 -0.55 0.27
N ASP A 658 -15.14 0.12 -0.85
CA ASP A 658 -16.15 0.81 -1.65
C ASP A 658 -17.29 -0.11 -2.11
N ALA A 659 -17.07 -1.43 -2.21
CA ALA A 659 -18.11 -2.39 -2.55
C ALA A 659 -19.20 -2.47 -1.49
N ALA A 660 -18.85 -2.37 -0.20
CA ALA A 660 -19.81 -2.42 0.90
C ALA A 660 -20.39 -1.02 1.19
N ILE A 661 -19.52 -0.05 1.42
CA ILE A 661 -19.91 1.27 1.92
C ILE A 661 -20.72 2.04 0.87
N ASN A 662 -20.38 1.95 -0.42
CA ASN A 662 -21.09 2.72 -1.45
C ASN A 662 -22.53 2.22 -1.65
N GLN A 663 -22.77 0.93 -1.48
CA GLN A 663 -24.13 0.36 -1.52
C GLN A 663 -24.97 0.87 -0.35
N LEU A 664 -24.37 0.95 0.84
CA LEU A 664 -25.00 1.51 2.01
C LEU A 664 -25.38 2.99 1.80
N LEU A 665 -24.43 3.80 1.31
CA LEU A 665 -24.68 5.21 0.97
C LEU A 665 -25.81 5.37 -0.05
N TYR A 666 -25.85 4.51 -1.07
CA TYR A 666 -26.95 4.50 -2.05
C TYR A 666 -28.32 4.31 -1.37
N VAL A 667 -28.45 3.33 -0.49
CA VAL A 667 -29.71 3.01 0.20
C VAL A 667 -30.12 4.15 1.15
N LEU A 668 -29.18 4.66 1.96
CA LEU A 668 -29.45 5.80 2.85
C LEU A 668 -29.93 7.02 2.06
N LYS A 669 -29.26 7.33 0.95
CA LYS A 669 -29.63 8.43 0.05
C LYS A 669 -30.99 8.22 -0.61
N LYS A 670 -31.29 7.00 -1.08
CA LYS A 670 -32.57 6.63 -1.70
C LYS A 670 -33.75 6.93 -0.78
N HIS A 671 -33.59 6.69 0.52
CA HIS A 671 -34.62 6.95 1.53
C HIS A 671 -34.49 8.30 2.24
N ASN A 672 -33.53 9.13 1.83
CA ASN A 672 -33.23 10.42 2.46
C ASN A 672 -32.97 10.31 3.99
N VAL A 673 -32.27 9.26 4.39
CA VAL A 673 -31.89 9.00 5.78
C VAL A 673 -30.45 9.42 6.03
N LYS A 674 -30.21 10.04 7.18
CA LYS A 674 -28.87 10.32 7.70
C LYS A 674 -28.57 9.39 8.89
N ALA A 675 -27.28 9.15 9.12
CA ALA A 675 -26.77 8.13 10.03
C ALA A 675 -25.44 8.59 10.63
N THR A 676 -24.95 7.87 11.62
CA THR A 676 -23.63 8.13 12.24
C THR A 676 -22.66 6.97 11.97
N PHE A 677 -21.49 7.28 11.42
CA PHE A 677 -20.44 6.32 11.12
C PHE A 677 -19.34 6.41 12.17
N PHE A 678 -19.18 5.37 12.98
CA PHE A 678 -18.10 5.23 13.94
C PHE A 678 -16.95 4.48 13.26
N ILE A 679 -15.96 5.24 12.81
CA ILE A 679 -14.92 4.74 11.91
C ILE A 679 -13.74 4.21 12.72
N ARG A 680 -13.33 2.97 12.40
CA ARG A 680 -12.00 2.47 12.77
C ARG A 680 -10.96 3.03 11.81
N THR A 681 -9.97 3.74 12.32
CA THR A 681 -9.17 4.66 11.50
C THR A 681 -7.85 4.11 10.97
N ASN A 682 -7.49 2.86 11.28
CA ASN A 682 -6.20 2.29 10.88
C ASN A 682 -6.02 2.08 9.37
N TYR A 683 -7.11 2.11 8.57
CA TYR A 683 -7.05 1.88 7.11
C TYR A 683 -7.55 3.05 6.25
N ILE A 684 -8.08 4.12 6.86
CA ILE A 684 -8.77 5.18 6.10
C ILE A 684 -7.83 6.06 5.26
N GLN A 685 -6.55 6.16 5.61
CA GLN A 685 -5.54 6.86 4.84
C GLN A 685 -5.32 6.27 3.44
N HIS A 686 -5.70 5.01 3.22
CA HIS A 686 -5.64 4.37 1.91
C HIS A 686 -6.87 4.68 1.06
N ASN A 687 -7.92 5.27 1.64
CA ASN A 687 -9.13 5.69 0.94
C ASN A 687 -9.80 6.92 1.61
N PRO A 688 -9.10 8.07 1.68
CA PRO A 688 -9.65 9.28 2.29
C PRO A 688 -10.84 9.82 1.48
N ASN A 689 -10.90 9.51 0.18
CA ASN A 689 -11.98 9.92 -0.71
C ASN A 689 -13.34 9.34 -0.26
N LEU A 690 -13.38 8.08 0.21
CA LEU A 690 -14.60 7.45 0.69
C LEU A 690 -15.07 8.04 2.03
N VAL A 691 -14.17 8.27 3.00
CA VAL A 691 -14.53 8.95 4.27
C VAL A 691 -15.12 10.33 3.99
N ARG A 692 -14.48 11.10 3.11
CA ARG A 692 -14.96 12.43 2.75
C ARG A 692 -16.29 12.39 1.98
N ALA A 693 -16.53 11.36 1.17
CA ALA A 693 -17.82 11.15 0.52
C ALA A 693 -18.94 10.90 1.53
N ILE A 694 -18.72 10.04 2.55
CA ILE A 694 -19.69 9.81 3.64
C ILE A 694 -20.02 11.14 4.35
N ALA A 695 -18.98 11.92 4.67
CA ALA A 695 -19.11 13.22 5.32
C ALA A 695 -19.88 14.26 4.47
N LEU A 696 -19.59 14.39 3.18
CA LEU A 696 -20.28 15.33 2.27
C LEU A 696 -21.72 14.92 1.96
N GLU A 697 -22.07 13.65 2.11
CA GLU A 697 -23.47 13.21 2.09
C GLU A 697 -24.22 13.62 3.37
N GLY A 698 -23.55 14.22 4.35
CA GLY A 698 -24.17 14.81 5.54
C GLY A 698 -24.40 13.83 6.68
N HIS A 699 -23.72 12.69 6.68
CA HIS A 699 -23.68 11.77 7.80
C HIS A 699 -22.74 12.29 8.90
N ASP A 700 -23.01 11.92 10.16
CA ASP A 700 -22.04 12.17 11.23
C ASP A 700 -20.88 11.18 11.09
N ILE A 701 -19.68 11.66 11.38
CA ILE A 701 -18.47 10.84 11.50
C ILE A 701 -17.96 10.93 12.94
N ALA A 702 -17.69 9.79 13.53
CA ALA A 702 -17.23 9.62 14.91
C ALA A 702 -16.09 8.59 14.96
N SER A 703 -15.34 8.56 16.06
CA SER A 703 -14.23 7.60 16.22
C SER A 703 -14.72 6.27 16.79
N HIS A 704 -14.21 5.18 16.22
CA HIS A 704 -14.22 3.83 16.79
C HIS A 704 -12.79 3.34 17.07
N SER A 705 -11.90 4.24 17.51
CA SER A 705 -10.50 3.97 17.78
C SER A 705 -9.66 3.69 16.50
N ASP A 706 -8.33 3.64 16.61
CA ASP A 706 -7.44 3.30 15.49
C ASP A 706 -7.17 1.79 15.44
N GLU A 707 -6.60 1.26 16.52
CA GLU A 707 -6.24 -0.14 16.69
C GLU A 707 -7.37 -1.01 17.27
N HIS A 708 -8.58 -0.46 17.41
CA HIS A 708 -9.74 -1.10 18.02
C HIS A 708 -9.47 -1.51 19.48
N ARG A 709 -8.83 -0.60 20.24
CA ARG A 709 -8.47 -0.81 21.65
C ARG A 709 -9.71 -0.79 22.56
N VAL A 710 -9.83 -1.81 23.40
CA VAL A 710 -10.97 -1.98 24.31
C VAL A 710 -10.88 -1.05 25.52
N LEU A 711 -12.04 -0.71 26.09
CA LEU A 711 -12.13 0.07 27.33
C LEU A 711 -12.20 -0.81 28.58
N ALA A 712 -12.41 -2.12 28.42
CA ALA A 712 -12.41 -3.12 29.48
C ALA A 712 -11.86 -4.43 28.95
N ASN A 713 -11.13 -5.15 29.79
CA ASN A 713 -10.56 -6.45 29.44
C ASN A 713 -11.60 -7.55 29.65
N LYS A 714 -11.57 -8.61 28.82
CA LYS A 714 -12.46 -9.76 28.99
C LYS A 714 -12.11 -10.51 30.29
N GLY A 715 -13.12 -10.81 31.09
CA GLY A 715 -12.99 -11.62 32.30
C GLY A 715 -12.98 -13.14 32.01
N GLU A 716 -12.84 -13.93 33.07
CA GLU A 716 -12.80 -15.40 32.98
C GLU A 716 -14.12 -16.02 32.52
N GLU A 717 -15.25 -15.38 32.84
CA GLU A 717 -16.59 -15.83 32.46
C GLU A 717 -17.23 -14.94 31.38
N VAL A 718 -18.17 -15.51 30.61
CA VAL A 718 -18.90 -14.79 29.57
C VAL A 718 -19.72 -13.65 30.18
N GLY A 719 -19.56 -12.44 29.63
CA GLY A 719 -20.24 -11.24 30.12
C GLY A 719 -19.57 -10.56 31.32
N MET A 720 -18.45 -11.11 31.81
CA MET A 720 -17.60 -10.46 32.81
C MET A 720 -16.47 -9.69 32.13
N PHE A 721 -16.18 -8.50 32.67
CA PHE A 721 -15.05 -7.67 32.27
C PHE A 721 -14.22 -7.27 33.48
N THR A 722 -12.96 -6.92 33.23
CA THR A 722 -12.03 -6.37 34.21
C THR A 722 -11.56 -4.99 33.79
N GLU A 723 -11.14 -4.20 34.78
CA GLU A 723 -10.62 -2.86 34.53
C GLU A 723 -9.28 -2.93 33.78
N ILE A 724 -9.04 -1.97 32.89
CA ILE A 724 -7.76 -1.84 32.19
C ILE A 724 -6.68 -1.28 33.14
N SER A 725 -5.45 -1.71 32.93
CA SER A 725 -4.27 -1.22 33.66
C SER A 725 -3.91 0.22 33.28
N ASP A 726 -3.07 0.88 34.09
CA ASP A 726 -2.65 2.26 33.82
C ASP A 726 -1.81 2.40 32.53
N GLU A 727 -1.10 1.33 32.15
CA GLU A 727 -0.38 1.24 30.87
C GLU A 727 -1.37 1.18 29.70
N GLU A 728 -2.37 0.30 29.78
CA GLU A 728 -3.43 0.19 28.77
C GLU A 728 -4.24 1.49 28.65
N VAL A 729 -4.49 2.21 29.76
CA VAL A 729 -5.10 3.54 29.75
C VAL A 729 -4.28 4.52 28.91
N SER A 730 -2.95 4.51 29.07
CA SER A 730 -2.06 5.40 28.32
C SER A 730 -2.09 5.08 26.82
N MET A 731 -2.02 3.79 26.47
CA MET A 731 -2.14 3.34 25.07
C MET A 731 -3.50 3.66 24.45
N LEU A 732 -4.59 3.50 25.22
CA LEU A 732 -5.94 3.84 24.78
C LEU A 732 -6.06 5.33 24.44
N ARG A 733 -5.50 6.22 25.29
CA ARG A 733 -5.51 7.67 25.04
C ARG A 733 -4.78 8.04 23.77
N GLU A 734 -3.59 7.48 23.55
CA GLU A 734 -2.82 7.70 22.32
C GLU A 734 -3.58 7.23 21.08
N ASP A 735 -4.18 6.05 21.15
CA ASP A 735 -4.95 5.44 20.07
C ASP A 735 -6.17 6.29 19.65
N VAL A 736 -6.99 6.72 20.61
CA VAL A 736 -8.20 7.48 20.29
C VAL A 736 -7.92 8.93 19.89
N VAL A 737 -6.80 9.50 20.34
CA VAL A 737 -6.31 10.80 19.86
C VAL A 737 -5.85 10.66 18.42
N LEU A 738 -4.98 9.69 18.12
CA LEU A 738 -4.53 9.40 16.75
C LEU A 738 -5.71 9.17 15.80
N SER A 739 -6.71 8.43 16.25
CA SER A 739 -7.93 8.17 15.49
C SER A 739 -8.65 9.46 15.09
N TYR A 740 -8.87 10.36 16.06
CA TYR A 740 -9.50 11.65 15.77
C TYR A 740 -8.64 12.52 14.85
N GLU A 741 -7.31 12.50 14.99
CA GLU A 741 -6.40 13.26 14.13
C GLU A 741 -6.44 12.79 12.67
N LYS A 742 -6.52 11.48 12.42
CA LYS A 742 -6.67 10.92 11.07
C LYS A 742 -7.99 11.35 10.43
N LEU A 743 -9.10 11.33 11.19
CA LEU A 743 -10.38 11.85 10.71
C LEU A 743 -10.30 13.36 10.44
N ARG A 744 -9.74 14.14 11.38
CA ARG A 744 -9.53 15.59 11.23
C ARG A 744 -8.73 15.92 9.97
N ALA A 745 -7.70 15.14 9.65
CA ALA A 745 -6.87 15.33 8.45
C ALA A 745 -7.64 15.09 7.14
N ILE A 746 -8.78 14.38 7.15
CA ILE A 746 -9.58 14.09 5.96
C ILE A 746 -10.81 15.01 5.86
N ILE A 747 -11.48 15.29 6.98
CA ILE A 747 -12.81 15.94 7.00
C ILE A 747 -12.92 17.12 7.99
N GLY A 748 -11.81 17.58 8.57
CA GLY A 748 -11.84 18.64 9.59
C GLY A 748 -12.27 20.02 9.08
N ASP A 749 -12.39 20.21 7.78
CA ASP A 749 -12.95 21.41 7.10
C ASP A 749 -14.42 21.24 6.68
N VAL A 750 -15.01 20.05 6.84
CA VAL A 750 -16.34 19.74 6.31
C VAL A 750 -17.42 20.15 7.30
N GLN A 751 -18.34 20.99 6.82
CA GLN A 751 -19.58 21.34 7.54
C GLN A 751 -20.79 21.23 6.62
N ILE A 752 -21.91 20.76 7.17
CA ILE A 752 -23.20 20.65 6.49
C ILE A 752 -24.23 21.41 7.33
N ASP A 753 -24.96 22.32 6.71
CA ASP A 753 -25.94 23.20 7.38
C ASP A 753 -25.36 23.95 8.61
N GLY A 754 -24.10 24.39 8.50
CA GLY A 754 -23.39 25.14 9.55
C GLY A 754 -22.91 24.28 10.73
N ARG A 755 -22.98 22.94 10.61
CA ARG A 755 -22.52 21.99 11.62
C ARG A 755 -21.36 21.16 11.11
N SER A 756 -20.34 20.98 11.94
CA SER A 756 -19.27 20.01 11.68
C SER A 756 -19.85 18.61 11.60
N VAL A 757 -19.44 17.86 10.59
CA VAL A 757 -19.80 16.44 10.46
C VAL A 757 -18.86 15.53 11.25
N LEU A 758 -17.62 15.99 11.53
CA LEU A 758 -16.73 15.33 12.48
C LEU A 758 -17.19 15.68 13.90
N THR A 759 -17.64 14.65 14.62
CA THR A 759 -18.14 14.74 16.00
C THR A 759 -17.08 14.27 16.99
N SER A 760 -17.19 14.71 18.24
CA SER A 760 -16.39 14.18 19.35
C SER A 760 -17.10 13.05 20.07
N TYR A 761 -17.82 12.22 19.32
CA TYR A 761 -18.45 11.01 19.85
C TYR A 761 -17.48 9.85 19.70
N PHE A 762 -17.50 8.94 20.66
CA PHE A 762 -16.71 7.73 20.67
C PHE A 762 -17.62 6.52 20.85
N ARG A 763 -17.40 5.48 20.06
CA ARG A 763 -18.00 4.18 20.31
C ARG A 763 -16.97 3.21 20.86
N PRO A 764 -17.22 2.60 22.04
CA PRO A 764 -16.29 1.63 22.61
C PRO A 764 -16.22 0.37 21.75
N PRO A 765 -15.02 -0.06 21.33
CA PRO A 765 -14.81 -1.39 20.76
C PRO A 765 -15.42 -2.48 21.64
N THR A 766 -16.13 -3.43 21.03
CA THR A 766 -16.88 -4.52 21.71
C THR A 766 -18.00 -4.08 22.66
N LEU A 767 -18.32 -2.78 22.72
CA LEU A 767 -19.26 -2.16 23.66
C LEU A 767 -18.90 -2.28 25.16
N ALA A 768 -17.80 -2.95 25.49
CA ALA A 768 -17.35 -3.16 26.86
C ALA A 768 -16.68 -1.90 27.43
N VAL A 769 -17.03 -1.53 28.67
CA VAL A 769 -16.58 -0.27 29.29
C VAL A 769 -16.19 -0.49 30.76
N SER A 770 -15.02 -0.01 31.15
CA SER A 770 -14.59 0.10 32.55
C SER A 770 -14.56 1.56 33.00
N LYS A 771 -14.52 1.82 34.30
CA LYS A 771 -14.45 3.18 34.84
C LYS A 771 -13.21 3.92 34.35
N LYS A 772 -12.02 3.34 34.52
CA LYS A 772 -10.76 3.90 33.98
C LYS A 772 -10.80 4.10 32.46
N GLY A 773 -11.36 3.14 31.72
CA GLY A 773 -11.51 3.26 30.27
C GLY A 773 -12.39 4.44 29.87
N ALA A 774 -13.53 4.61 30.52
CA ALA A 774 -14.44 5.71 30.25
C ALA A 774 -13.83 7.07 30.63
N GLU A 775 -13.18 7.15 31.80
CA GLU A 775 -12.43 8.34 32.25
C GLU A 775 -11.34 8.71 31.24
N ALA A 776 -10.59 7.73 30.71
CA ALA A 776 -9.55 7.97 29.70
C ALA A 776 -10.09 8.62 28.42
N ILE A 777 -11.25 8.18 27.92
CA ILE A 777 -11.89 8.75 26.74
C ILE A 777 -12.35 10.19 26.98
N PHE A 778 -12.96 10.47 28.13
CA PHE A 778 -13.40 11.83 28.46
C PHE A 778 -12.20 12.76 28.70
N GLU A 779 -11.16 12.32 29.42
CA GLU A 779 -9.96 13.11 29.71
C GLU A 779 -9.28 13.66 28.45
N VAL A 780 -9.25 12.89 27.35
CA VAL A 780 -8.67 13.38 26.09
C VAL A 780 -9.60 14.32 25.32
N GLY A 781 -10.86 14.49 25.72
CA GLY A 781 -11.78 15.51 25.20
C GLY A 781 -12.96 15.00 24.36
N TYR A 782 -13.21 13.68 24.31
CA TYR A 782 -14.45 13.18 23.72
C TYR A 782 -15.66 13.68 24.53
N GLN A 783 -16.76 13.97 23.85
CA GLN A 783 -17.97 14.51 24.47
C GLN A 783 -18.96 13.44 24.89
N TYR A 784 -19.02 12.31 24.18
CA TYR A 784 -19.95 11.21 24.45
C TYR A 784 -19.30 9.85 24.21
N ILE A 785 -19.65 8.88 25.04
CA ILE A 785 -19.40 7.44 24.81
C ILE A 785 -20.75 6.81 24.51
N ILE A 786 -20.89 6.16 23.34
CA ILE A 786 -22.19 5.73 22.81
C ILE A 786 -22.16 4.26 22.39
N SER A 787 -22.88 3.40 23.12
CA SER A 787 -22.92 1.95 22.87
C SER A 787 -24.17 1.51 22.12
N GLY A 788 -25.33 2.11 22.40
CA GLY A 788 -26.61 1.79 21.73
C GLY A 788 -27.36 0.62 22.35
N ASP A 789 -28.63 0.45 21.99
CA ASP A 789 -29.54 -0.53 22.61
C ASP A 789 -29.84 -1.76 21.74
N PHE A 790 -29.59 -1.66 20.43
CA PHE A 790 -29.93 -2.69 19.45
C PHE A 790 -28.72 -3.04 18.57
N SER A 791 -28.07 -4.19 18.81
CA SER A 791 -26.95 -4.68 17.99
C SER A 791 -27.40 -5.80 17.06
N THR A 792 -27.18 -5.61 15.76
CA THR A 792 -27.74 -6.46 14.70
C THR A 792 -26.99 -7.75 14.43
N HIS A 793 -25.71 -7.84 14.81
CA HIS A 793 -24.82 -8.95 14.43
C HIS A 793 -24.81 -9.18 12.90
N ASP A 794 -24.91 -8.10 12.12
CA ASP A 794 -25.04 -8.13 10.66
C ASP A 794 -23.87 -8.76 9.90
N TYR A 795 -22.67 -8.75 10.49
CA TYR A 795 -21.50 -9.47 10.00
C TYR A 795 -21.64 -11.01 10.08
N GLU A 796 -22.55 -11.53 10.92
CA GLU A 796 -22.87 -12.96 11.06
C GLU A 796 -24.13 -13.37 10.25
N ALA A 797 -24.87 -12.40 9.73
CA ALA A 797 -26.12 -12.67 9.04
C ALA A 797 -25.91 -13.57 7.81
N THR A 798 -26.80 -14.56 7.66
CA THR A 798 -26.74 -15.52 6.55
C THR A 798 -27.56 -15.09 5.34
N SER A 799 -28.52 -14.18 5.53
CA SER A 799 -29.36 -13.60 4.48
C SER A 799 -29.89 -12.21 4.88
N ALA A 800 -30.31 -11.41 3.89
CA ALA A 800 -31.00 -10.15 4.15
C ALA A 800 -32.36 -10.36 4.83
N THR A 801 -33.08 -11.44 4.52
CA THR A 801 -34.35 -11.78 5.17
C THR A 801 -34.18 -11.96 6.68
N GLN A 802 -33.14 -12.68 7.10
CA GLN A 802 -32.80 -12.82 8.53
C GLN A 802 -32.67 -11.44 9.20
N LEU A 803 -31.90 -10.53 8.62
CA LEU A 803 -31.74 -9.18 9.19
C LEU A 803 -33.04 -8.38 9.20
N ILE A 804 -33.85 -8.49 8.14
CA ILE A 804 -35.16 -7.82 8.08
C ILE A 804 -36.06 -8.32 9.21
N ASP A 805 -36.09 -9.63 9.44
CA ASP A 805 -36.87 -10.25 10.50
C ASP A 805 -36.33 -9.82 11.87
N ASP A 806 -35.01 -9.84 12.09
CA ASP A 806 -34.36 -9.34 13.31
C ASP A 806 -34.75 -7.88 13.58
N PHE A 807 -34.77 -7.02 12.56
CA PHE A 807 -35.17 -5.62 12.68
C PHE A 807 -36.64 -5.42 13.02
N ILE A 808 -37.54 -6.25 12.48
CA ILE A 808 -39.00 -6.05 12.56
C ILE A 808 -39.60 -6.80 13.75
N GLU A 809 -39.17 -8.04 13.96
CA GLU A 809 -39.69 -8.97 14.96
C GLU A 809 -38.85 -8.96 16.25
N GLY A 810 -37.59 -8.53 16.17
CA GLY A 810 -36.65 -8.45 17.27
C GLY A 810 -35.68 -9.62 17.33
N ILE A 811 -34.59 -9.44 18.08
CA ILE A 811 -33.50 -10.41 18.22
C ILE A 811 -33.69 -11.19 19.52
N GLU A 812 -33.78 -12.52 19.43
CA GLU A 812 -33.85 -13.39 20.61
C GLU A 812 -32.53 -13.37 21.39
N THR A 813 -32.62 -13.23 22.70
CA THR A 813 -31.50 -13.29 23.63
C THR A 813 -31.42 -14.67 24.30
N ASN A 814 -30.25 -15.04 24.82
CA ASN A 814 -30.02 -16.32 25.51
C ASN A 814 -30.97 -16.58 26.71
N GLY A 815 -31.66 -15.55 27.22
CA GLY A 815 -32.65 -15.64 28.28
C GLY A 815 -34.11 -15.86 27.81
N GLY A 816 -34.36 -16.02 26.51
CA GLY A 816 -35.69 -16.20 25.93
C GLY A 816 -36.51 -14.91 25.78
N ASN A 817 -35.90 -13.75 26.00
CA ASN A 817 -36.49 -12.43 25.73
C ASN A 817 -36.03 -11.93 24.37
N SER A 818 -36.86 -11.15 23.67
CA SER A 818 -36.47 -10.49 22.42
C SER A 818 -36.16 -9.02 22.66
N VAL A 819 -35.07 -8.53 22.07
CA VAL A 819 -34.82 -7.09 21.94
C VAL A 819 -35.49 -6.59 20.68
N ILE A 820 -36.37 -5.61 20.83
CA ILE A 820 -37.08 -4.98 19.70
C ILE A 820 -36.63 -3.52 19.57
N LEU A 821 -36.68 -2.99 18.34
CA LEU A 821 -36.55 -1.56 18.13
C LEU A 821 -37.73 -0.82 18.76
N GLN A 822 -37.42 0.31 19.38
CA GLN A 822 -38.36 1.14 20.11
C GLN A 822 -38.04 2.62 19.91
N ASN A 823 -38.83 3.50 20.51
CA ASN A 823 -38.59 4.94 20.45
C ASN A 823 -37.19 5.28 20.98
N GLY A 824 -36.45 6.06 20.19
CA GLY A 824 -35.09 6.49 20.51
C GLY A 824 -34.02 5.41 20.36
N SER A 825 -34.33 4.25 19.76
CA SER A 825 -33.34 3.19 19.58
C SER A 825 -32.14 3.66 18.75
N ASN A 826 -30.96 3.32 19.22
CA ASN A 826 -29.66 3.51 18.60
C ASN A 826 -29.13 2.15 18.13
N VAL A 827 -29.20 1.97 16.82
CA VAL A 827 -28.92 0.71 16.12
C VAL A 827 -27.45 0.62 15.78
N VAL A 828 -26.82 -0.48 16.17
CA VAL A 828 -25.43 -0.82 15.84
C VAL A 828 -25.40 -1.86 14.72
N MET A 829 -24.75 -1.46 13.63
CA MET A 829 -24.46 -2.25 12.42
C MET A 829 -23.00 -2.05 12.04
N HIS A 830 -22.53 -2.73 11.00
CA HIS A 830 -21.16 -2.58 10.50
C HIS A 830 -21.16 -2.11 9.04
N MET A 831 -20.09 -1.42 8.66
CA MET A 831 -19.83 -1.02 7.28
C MET A 831 -18.78 -1.89 6.57
N SER A 832 -18.39 -2.99 7.22
CA SER A 832 -17.42 -3.96 6.70
C SER A 832 -17.99 -4.77 5.54
N ASP A 833 -17.11 -5.43 4.78
CA ASP A 833 -17.55 -6.26 3.65
C ASP A 833 -18.24 -7.56 4.09
N GLU A 834 -18.01 -7.97 5.33
CA GLU A 834 -18.64 -9.13 5.96
C GLU A 834 -20.13 -8.87 6.23
N ALA A 835 -20.50 -7.62 6.54
CA ALA A 835 -21.88 -7.14 6.71
C ALA A 835 -22.62 -6.93 5.37
N LYS A 836 -22.48 -7.89 4.44
CA LYS A 836 -22.92 -7.79 3.04
C LYS A 836 -24.43 -7.66 2.83
N TYR A 837 -25.25 -7.97 3.84
CA TYR A 837 -26.71 -7.91 3.74
C TYR A 837 -27.33 -6.65 4.34
N THR A 838 -26.54 -5.81 5.02
CA THR A 838 -27.03 -4.65 5.76
C THR A 838 -27.72 -3.63 4.84
N ALA A 839 -27.12 -3.30 3.69
CA ALA A 839 -27.73 -2.39 2.73
C ALA A 839 -29.07 -2.93 2.19
N GLU A 840 -29.14 -4.23 1.87
CA GLU A 840 -30.36 -4.88 1.39
C GLU A 840 -31.47 -4.88 2.44
N ALA A 841 -31.14 -5.21 3.69
CA ALA A 841 -32.11 -5.18 4.78
C ALA A 841 -32.64 -3.77 5.03
N LEU A 842 -31.75 -2.76 5.04
CA LEU A 842 -32.14 -1.36 5.25
C LEU A 842 -33.04 -0.80 4.14
N ASP A 843 -32.90 -1.27 2.89
CA ASP A 843 -33.78 -0.85 1.79
C ASP A 843 -35.26 -1.24 2.03
N VAL A 844 -35.49 -2.25 2.88
CA VAL A 844 -36.83 -2.70 3.31
C VAL A 844 -37.22 -2.10 4.67
N VAL A 845 -36.31 -2.12 5.63
CA VAL A 845 -36.54 -1.73 7.03
C VAL A 845 -36.82 -0.24 7.17
N ILE A 846 -36.10 0.62 6.44
CA ILE A 846 -36.31 2.07 6.51
C ILE A 846 -37.76 2.43 6.10
N PRO A 847 -38.27 2.03 4.92
CA PRO A 847 -39.67 2.25 4.56
C PRO A 847 -40.67 1.63 5.53
N TYR A 848 -40.36 0.50 6.15
CA TYR A 848 -41.22 -0.13 7.14
C TYR A 848 -41.43 0.79 8.34
N TYR A 849 -40.36 1.25 8.98
CA TYR A 849 -40.43 2.11 10.16
C TYR A 849 -40.97 3.51 9.85
N LEU A 850 -40.66 4.08 8.68
CA LEU A 850 -41.29 5.33 8.22
C LEU A 850 -42.83 5.20 8.16
N ARG A 851 -43.37 4.06 7.71
CA ARG A 851 -44.83 3.82 7.69
C ARG A 851 -45.43 3.64 9.08
N GLN A 852 -44.65 3.19 10.06
CA GLN A 852 -45.07 3.08 11.46
C GLN A 852 -45.00 4.43 12.20
N GLY A 853 -44.56 5.50 11.53
CA GLY A 853 -44.49 6.84 12.11
C GLY A 853 -43.16 7.20 12.75
N TYR A 854 -42.12 6.36 12.57
CA TYR A 854 -40.77 6.70 13.01
C TYR A 854 -40.10 7.68 12.04
N SER A 855 -39.26 8.56 12.57
CA SER A 855 -38.27 9.32 11.81
C SER A 855 -36.88 8.67 11.95
N PHE A 856 -35.94 9.11 11.11
CA PHE A 856 -34.53 8.76 11.24
C PHE A 856 -33.70 10.02 11.37
N ALA A 857 -32.71 10.01 12.26
CA ALA A 857 -31.86 11.15 12.55
C ALA A 857 -30.42 10.71 12.82
N ARG A 858 -29.50 11.67 12.74
CA ARG A 858 -28.13 11.49 13.25
C ARG A 858 -28.12 11.69 14.75
N LEU A 859 -27.11 11.14 15.41
CA LEU A 859 -26.88 11.40 16.83
C LEU A 859 -26.72 12.90 17.11
N SER A 860 -26.01 13.65 16.26
CA SER A 860 -25.79 15.11 16.40
C SER A 860 -27.03 15.98 16.18
N ASP A 861 -28.15 15.42 15.70
CA ASP A 861 -29.41 16.15 15.63
C ASP A 861 -30.06 16.28 17.02
N TYR A 862 -29.69 15.41 17.98
CA TYR A 862 -30.24 15.38 19.34
C TYR A 862 -29.20 15.62 20.43
N LEU A 863 -27.96 15.13 20.26
CA LEU A 863 -26.86 15.34 21.20
C LEU A 863 -26.12 16.65 20.85
N LYS A 864 -25.90 17.53 21.83
CA LYS A 864 -25.35 18.88 21.63
C LYS A 864 -24.06 19.13 22.41
#